data_AF-A0A091N4A7-F1
#
_entry.id   AF-A0A091N4A7-F1
#
_cell.length_a   1.000
_cell.length_b   1.000
_cell.length_c   1.000
_cell.angle_alpha   90.00
_cell.angle_beta   90.00
_cell.angle_gamma   90.00
#
_symmetry.space_group_name_H-M   'P 1'
#
loop_
_entity.id
_entity.type
_entity.pdbx_description
1 polymer ?
#
loop_
_entity_poly.entity_id
_entity_poly.type
_entity_poly.pdbx_seq_one_letter_code
_entity_poly.pdbx_strand_id
1 'polypeptide(L)'
;ANDGKITYPPGVKEISDKISKEEMVRRLKMVVKTFMDMDQDSEEEKELYLNLALHLASDFFLKHPDKDVRLLVACCLADIFRIYAPEAPYTSPDKLKDIFMFITRQLKGLEDTKSPQFNRYFYLLENIAWVKSYNICFELEDSNEIFTQLYRTLFSVINNGHNQKVHMHMVDLMSSIICEGDTVSQELLDTVLVNLVPAHKNLNKQAYDLAKALLKRTAQAIEPYITNFFNQVLMLGKTSISDLSEHVFDLILELYNIDSHLLLSVLPQLEFKLKSNDNEERLQVVKLLAKMFGAKDSELASQNKPLWQCYLGRFNDIHVPIRLECVKFASHCLMNHPDLAKDLTEYLKVRSHDPEEAIRHDVIVSIVTAAKKDLLLVNDHLLNFVRERTLDKRWRVRKEAMMGLAQIYKKYSLQSEAGKEAAKQISWIKDKLLHIYYQNSIDDRLLVERIFAQYMVPHNLETNERMKCLYYLYATLDSNAVKALNEMWKCQNLLRHQVKDLVDLIKQPKTDASSKAIFSKVMVITRNLPDPGKAQDFMKKFTQVLEDDEKIRSQLEMLVSPTCSCKQAEGCVREITKKLGNPKQPTNPFLEMIKFLLERIAPVHIDTESISALIKQVNKSIDGTADDEDEGVPTDQAIRAGLELLKASIVLVVLSFTHPISFHSAETFESLLACLKMDDEKVAEAALQIFKNTGSKIEEDFPHIRSALLPVLHHKAKKGPPRQAKYAIHCIHAIFSSKETQFAQIFEPLHKSLDPSNFEHLITPLVTIGHIAMLAPDQFAAPLKSLVATFIVKDLLMNDRLPGKKTTKLWVPDEEVSPETLVKIQAIKMMVRWLLGMKNNHSKSGTSTLRLLTTILHSDGDLTEQGKISKPDMSRLRLAAGNAIVKLAQEPCYHEIITLEQYQLCALAINDECYQVRQIFAQKLHKGLSRLRLPLEYMAICALCAKDPVKERRAHARQCLVKNINVRREYLKQHAAVSEKLLSLLPEYVVPYTIHLLAHDPDYVKVQDIEQLKDIKECLWFILEILMAKNENNSHAFIRKMVENIKQTKDAQGPDDQKMNEKLYTVCDVAMNIIMSKSTTYSLESPKDPVLPARYFTQPDK
;
A
#
# COMPACT_ATOMS: atom_id res chain seq x y z
N ALA A 1 -103.25 1.54 7.06
CA ALA A 1 -102.61 1.82 8.35
C ALA A 1 -101.11 1.82 8.12
N ASN A 2 -100.36 2.93 8.05
CA ASN A 2 -100.65 4.36 7.95
C ASN A 2 -100.25 4.83 6.54
N ASP A 3 -100.97 5.82 5.99
CA ASP A 3 -100.66 6.46 4.69
C ASP A 3 -99.20 6.91 4.60
N GLY A 4 -98.59 6.80 3.42
CA GLY A 4 -97.18 7.16 3.09
C GLY A 4 -96.85 8.66 3.21
N LYS A 5 -97.24 9.28 4.32
CA LYS A 5 -97.01 10.67 4.67
C LYS A 5 -95.65 10.78 5.37
N ILE A 6 -94.72 11.51 4.74
CA ILE A 6 -93.39 11.75 5.29
C ILE A 6 -93.52 12.62 6.55
N THR A 7 -92.97 12.16 7.67
CA THR A 7 -92.93 12.91 8.93
C THR A 7 -91.59 13.62 9.07
N TYR A 8 -91.62 14.91 9.42
CA TYR A 8 -90.44 15.78 9.48
C TYR A 8 -90.15 16.21 10.93
N PRO A 9 -88.87 16.45 11.29
CA PRO A 9 -88.50 16.86 12.65
C PRO A 9 -89.16 18.17 13.11
N PRO A 10 -89.31 18.41 14.42
CA PRO A 10 -89.89 19.64 14.95
C PRO A 10 -89.23 20.90 14.38
N GLY A 11 -90.02 21.77 13.75
CA GLY A 11 -89.53 22.99 13.08
C GLY A 11 -89.09 22.82 11.62
N VAL A 12 -89.19 21.61 11.06
CA VAL A 12 -88.91 21.29 9.66
C VAL A 12 -90.24 21.04 8.92
N LYS A 13 -90.50 21.81 7.87
CA LYS A 13 -91.62 21.57 6.94
C LYS A 13 -91.16 20.70 5.77
N GLU A 14 -92.08 20.27 4.89
CA GLU A 14 -91.81 19.37 3.76
C GLU A 14 -90.55 19.71 2.96
N ILE A 15 -89.80 18.74 2.44
CA ILE A 15 -88.61 18.96 1.59
C ILE A 15 -88.91 18.39 0.20
N SER A 16 -89.18 19.26 -0.77
CA SER A 16 -89.51 18.92 -2.16
C SER A 16 -88.90 19.90 -3.17
N ASP A 17 -89.00 19.56 -4.46
CA ASP A 17 -88.55 20.34 -5.61
C ASP A 17 -89.22 21.72 -5.74
N LYS A 18 -90.34 21.94 -5.04
CA LYS A 18 -91.13 23.18 -5.09
C LYS A 18 -90.64 24.28 -4.14
N ILE A 19 -89.55 24.06 -3.41
CA ILE A 19 -89.08 24.96 -2.33
C ILE A 19 -87.85 25.74 -2.80
N SER A 20 -87.75 27.00 -2.36
CA SER A 20 -86.55 27.79 -2.64
C SER A 20 -85.30 27.12 -2.09
N LYS A 21 -84.20 27.22 -2.84
CA LYS A 21 -82.92 26.61 -2.52
C LYS A 21 -82.45 26.92 -1.09
N GLU A 22 -82.56 28.18 -0.67
CA GLU A 22 -82.13 28.62 0.67
C GLU A 22 -82.93 27.94 1.78
N GLU A 23 -84.25 27.81 1.60
CA GLU A 23 -85.13 27.18 2.58
C GLU A 23 -84.95 25.65 2.62
N MET A 24 -84.68 25.02 1.47
CA MET A 24 -84.33 23.60 1.39
C MET A 24 -83.04 23.28 2.16
N VAL A 25 -81.99 24.09 1.97
CA VAL A 25 -80.72 23.94 2.69
C VAL A 25 -80.91 24.16 4.19
N ARG A 26 -81.72 25.16 4.60
CA ARG A 26 -82.04 25.42 6.01
C ARG A 26 -82.70 24.21 6.66
N ARG A 27 -83.67 23.60 5.98
CA ARG A 27 -84.38 22.38 6.45
C ARG A 27 -83.46 21.17 6.51
N LEU A 28 -82.65 20.93 5.48
CA LEU A 28 -81.68 19.82 5.46
C LEU A 28 -80.66 19.92 6.60
N LYS A 29 -80.20 21.13 6.97
CA LYS A 29 -79.30 21.31 8.13
C LYS A 29 -79.94 20.86 9.45
N MET A 30 -81.24 21.08 9.63
CA MET A 30 -81.98 20.62 10.82
C MET A 30 -82.17 19.10 10.80
N VAL A 31 -82.44 18.54 9.62
CA VAL A 31 -82.55 17.08 9.42
C VAL A 31 -81.22 16.37 9.72
N VAL A 32 -80.09 16.91 9.24
CA VAL A 32 -78.75 16.39 9.58
C VAL A 32 -78.55 16.35 11.08
N LYS A 33 -78.92 17.42 11.81
CA LYS A 33 -78.77 17.44 13.26
C LYS A 33 -79.63 16.36 13.94
N THR A 34 -80.86 16.17 13.47
CA THR A 34 -81.77 15.16 14.01
C THR A 34 -81.20 13.76 13.82
N PHE A 35 -80.80 13.39 12.59
CA PHE A 35 -80.22 12.07 12.33
C PHE A 35 -78.85 11.86 13.02
N MET A 36 -78.05 12.91 13.19
CA MET A 36 -76.78 12.83 13.92
C MET A 36 -76.99 12.52 15.41
N ASP A 37 -78.02 13.11 16.04
CA ASP A 37 -78.31 12.95 17.47
C ASP A 37 -79.15 11.68 17.77
N MET A 38 -79.68 11.00 16.74
CA MET A 38 -80.49 9.78 16.89
C MET A 38 -79.65 8.55 17.22
N ASP A 39 -80.13 7.72 18.14
CA ASP A 39 -79.49 6.46 18.54
C ASP A 39 -80.12 5.24 17.85
N GLN A 40 -79.36 4.14 17.77
CA GLN A 40 -79.81 2.86 17.19
C GLN A 40 -80.98 2.23 17.96
N ASP A 41 -81.04 2.50 19.27
CA ASP A 41 -82.03 1.93 20.20
C ASP A 41 -83.39 2.66 20.18
N SER A 42 -83.49 3.81 19.49
CA SER A 42 -84.71 4.63 19.43
C SER A 42 -85.71 4.11 18.38
N GLU A 43 -86.31 2.93 18.63
CA GLU A 43 -87.24 2.29 17.67
C GLU A 43 -88.43 3.17 17.28
N GLU A 44 -89.00 3.92 18.22
CA GLU A 44 -90.11 4.84 17.94
C GLU A 44 -89.71 5.96 16.97
N GLU A 45 -88.50 6.52 17.11
CA GLU A 45 -88.01 7.56 16.20
C GLU A 45 -87.56 6.98 14.85
N LYS A 46 -87.05 5.75 14.84
CA LYS A 46 -86.73 5.01 13.60
C LYS A 46 -87.99 4.83 12.76
N GLU A 47 -89.05 4.23 13.32
CA GLU A 47 -90.32 4.06 12.60
C GLU A 47 -90.90 5.40 12.13
N LEU A 48 -90.80 6.45 12.96
CA LEU A 48 -91.31 7.79 12.64
C LEU A 48 -90.60 8.43 11.44
N TYR A 49 -89.28 8.31 11.34
CA TYR A 49 -88.46 8.95 10.29
C TYR A 49 -88.09 8.03 9.12
N LEU A 50 -88.52 6.77 9.11
CA LEU A 50 -88.22 5.81 8.03
C LEU A 50 -88.61 6.33 6.64
N ASN A 51 -89.81 6.89 6.48
CA ASN A 51 -90.25 7.46 5.20
C ASN A 51 -89.42 8.68 4.77
N LEU A 52 -88.87 9.45 5.72
CA LEU A 52 -87.95 10.55 5.41
C LEU A 52 -86.59 10.03 4.98
N ALA A 53 -86.09 8.97 5.62
CA ALA A 53 -84.85 8.30 5.25
C ALA A 53 -84.92 7.78 3.80
N LEU A 54 -86.00 7.08 3.44
CA LEU A 54 -86.26 6.60 2.07
C LEU A 54 -86.34 7.74 1.05
N HIS A 55 -87.00 8.86 1.40
CA HIS A 55 -87.14 10.02 0.52
C HIS A 55 -85.82 10.72 0.22
N LEU A 56 -84.91 10.79 1.20
CA LEU A 56 -83.59 11.43 1.05
C LEU A 56 -82.67 10.68 0.07
N ALA A 57 -82.93 9.39 -0.18
CA ALA A 57 -82.24 8.62 -1.20
C ALA A 57 -82.76 8.89 -2.63
N SER A 58 -83.82 9.68 -2.83
CA SER A 58 -84.36 9.93 -4.18
C SER A 58 -83.36 10.59 -5.13
N ASP A 59 -83.50 10.31 -6.44
CA ASP A 59 -82.60 10.82 -7.48
C ASP A 59 -82.51 12.34 -7.52
N PHE A 60 -83.60 13.00 -7.10
CA PHE A 60 -83.65 14.46 -6.94
C PHE A 60 -82.50 14.96 -6.06
N PHE A 61 -82.23 14.30 -4.94
CA PHE A 61 -81.16 14.69 -4.02
C PHE A 61 -79.79 14.18 -4.46
N LEU A 62 -79.69 12.93 -4.90
CA LEU A 62 -78.42 12.32 -5.30
C LEU A 62 -77.76 13.02 -6.50
N LYS A 63 -78.58 13.56 -7.41
CA LYS A 63 -78.12 14.27 -8.63
C LYS A 63 -78.38 15.78 -8.57
N HIS A 64 -78.72 16.32 -7.40
CA HIS A 64 -79.02 17.74 -7.23
C HIS A 64 -77.83 18.61 -7.68
N PRO A 65 -78.01 19.72 -8.44
CA PRO A 65 -76.89 20.51 -8.97
C PRO A 65 -76.09 21.25 -7.88
N ASP A 66 -76.72 21.56 -6.75
CA ASP A 66 -76.08 22.28 -5.64
C ASP A 66 -75.18 21.40 -4.76
N LYS A 67 -73.95 21.88 -4.49
CA LYS A 67 -72.95 21.17 -3.69
C LYS A 67 -73.34 21.02 -2.21
N ASP A 68 -73.91 22.05 -1.60
CA ASP A 68 -74.27 22.04 -0.18
C ASP A 68 -75.46 21.09 0.08
N VAL A 69 -76.45 21.06 -0.81
CA VAL A 69 -77.56 20.09 -0.76
C VAL A 69 -77.03 18.66 -0.79
N ARG A 70 -76.16 18.32 -1.77
CA ARG A 70 -75.59 16.96 -1.87
C ARG A 70 -74.77 16.58 -0.63
N LEU A 71 -73.99 17.50 -0.07
CA LEU A 71 -73.20 17.24 1.13
C LEU A 71 -74.08 16.95 2.35
N LEU A 72 -75.12 17.75 2.58
CA LEU A 72 -76.04 17.56 3.70
C LEU A 72 -76.79 16.22 3.57
N VAL A 73 -77.24 15.88 2.35
CA VAL A 73 -77.88 14.60 2.07
C VAL A 73 -76.92 13.43 2.33
N ALA A 74 -75.64 13.54 1.93
CA ALA A 74 -74.66 12.49 2.20
C ALA A 74 -74.44 12.27 3.70
N CYS A 75 -74.38 13.34 4.51
CA CYS A 75 -74.33 13.21 5.98
C CYS A 75 -75.56 12.48 6.53
N CYS A 76 -76.78 12.84 6.08
CA CYS A 76 -77.99 12.14 6.49
C CYS A 76 -77.95 10.66 6.10
N LEU A 77 -77.54 10.32 4.88
CA LEU A 77 -77.47 8.94 4.42
C LEU A 77 -76.47 8.11 5.24
N ALA A 78 -75.32 8.68 5.61
CA ALA A 78 -74.36 8.04 6.49
C ALA A 78 -74.95 7.74 7.88
N ASP A 79 -75.62 8.73 8.50
CA ASP A 79 -76.31 8.52 9.78
C ASP A 79 -77.48 7.55 9.68
N ILE A 80 -78.20 7.52 8.57
CA ILE A 80 -79.26 6.51 8.35
C ILE A 80 -78.64 5.11 8.35
N PHE A 81 -77.51 4.89 7.67
CA PHE A 81 -76.82 3.60 7.77
C PHE A 81 -76.36 3.31 9.20
N ARG A 82 -75.94 4.32 9.97
CA ARG A 82 -75.58 4.16 11.39
C ARG A 82 -76.77 3.72 12.23
N ILE A 83 -77.90 4.42 12.14
CA ILE A 83 -79.08 4.21 13.00
C ILE A 83 -79.76 2.87 12.72
N TYR A 84 -79.78 2.45 11.46
CA TYR A 84 -80.47 1.23 11.03
C TYR A 84 -79.55 0.02 10.92
N ALA A 85 -78.24 0.15 11.18
CA ALA A 85 -77.35 -1.00 11.22
C ALA A 85 -77.86 -2.05 12.23
N PRO A 86 -77.83 -3.36 11.89
CA PRO A 86 -77.25 -3.95 10.68
C PRO A 86 -78.19 -3.98 9.46
N GLU A 87 -79.49 -3.77 9.62
CA GLU A 87 -80.49 -3.85 8.54
C GLU A 87 -80.81 -2.48 7.94
N ALA A 88 -80.10 -2.13 6.86
CA ALA A 88 -80.33 -0.86 6.16
C ALA A 88 -81.77 -0.75 5.62
N PRO A 89 -82.39 0.45 5.64
CA PRO A 89 -83.78 0.63 5.21
C PRO A 89 -83.96 0.54 3.68
N TYR A 90 -82.87 0.49 2.91
CA TYR A 90 -82.90 0.45 1.45
C TYR A 90 -82.74 -0.99 0.95
N THR A 91 -83.79 -1.56 0.38
CA THR A 91 -83.81 -2.96 -0.08
C THR A 91 -83.44 -3.16 -1.54
N SER A 92 -83.42 -2.09 -2.36
CA SER A 92 -83.09 -2.17 -3.78
C SER A 92 -81.57 -2.13 -3.99
N PRO A 93 -80.97 -3.16 -4.64
CA PRO A 93 -79.52 -3.19 -4.93
C PRO A 93 -79.05 -2.01 -5.79
N ASP A 94 -79.80 -1.67 -6.83
CA ASP A 94 -79.51 -0.50 -7.70
C ASP A 94 -79.48 0.79 -6.88
N LYS A 95 -80.39 0.92 -5.92
CA LYS A 95 -80.48 2.12 -5.08
C LYS A 95 -79.33 2.20 -4.09
N LEU A 96 -78.94 1.08 -3.49
CA LEU A 96 -77.75 1.00 -2.65
C LEU A 96 -76.49 1.37 -3.44
N LYS A 97 -76.31 0.84 -4.66
CA LYS A 97 -75.21 1.21 -5.56
C LYS A 97 -75.17 2.73 -5.79
N ASP A 98 -76.30 3.32 -6.16
CA ASP A 98 -76.41 4.76 -6.41
C ASP A 98 -76.00 5.61 -5.19
N ILE A 99 -76.41 5.19 -3.99
CA ILE A 99 -76.08 5.86 -2.73
C ILE A 99 -74.57 5.81 -2.46
N PHE A 100 -73.93 4.64 -2.55
CA PHE A 100 -72.50 4.52 -2.25
C PHE A 100 -71.61 5.20 -3.31
N MET A 101 -71.99 5.12 -4.59
CA MET A 101 -71.33 5.89 -5.65
C MET A 101 -71.51 7.39 -5.46
N PHE A 102 -72.68 7.82 -4.97
CA PHE A 102 -72.92 9.21 -4.58
C PHE A 102 -72.03 9.62 -3.41
N ILE A 103 -71.98 8.85 -2.31
CA ILE A 103 -71.12 9.14 -1.16
C ILE A 103 -69.66 9.24 -1.60
N THR A 104 -69.19 8.33 -2.45
CA THR A 104 -67.82 8.37 -3.01
C THR A 104 -67.55 9.68 -3.76
N ARG A 105 -68.50 10.15 -4.58
CA ARG A 105 -68.37 11.47 -5.25
C ARG A 105 -68.29 12.62 -4.25
N GLN A 106 -68.98 12.52 -3.12
CA GLN A 106 -68.94 13.54 -2.07
C GLN A 106 -67.62 13.53 -1.29
N LEU A 107 -66.95 12.38 -1.14
CA LEU A 107 -65.62 12.30 -0.52
C LEU A 107 -64.55 13.09 -1.30
N LYS A 108 -64.76 13.44 -2.57
CA LYS A 108 -63.91 14.40 -3.30
C LYS A 108 -63.81 15.76 -2.61
N GLY A 109 -64.83 16.16 -1.86
CA GLY A 109 -64.81 17.41 -1.08
C GLY A 109 -63.77 17.46 0.03
N LEU A 110 -63.16 16.32 0.39
CA LEU A 110 -62.05 16.27 1.35
C LEU A 110 -60.77 16.93 0.82
N GLU A 111 -60.59 17.05 -0.50
CA GLU A 111 -59.37 17.60 -1.10
C GLU A 111 -59.12 19.07 -0.67
N ASP A 112 -60.18 19.88 -0.56
CA ASP A 112 -60.09 21.28 -0.18
C ASP A 112 -60.23 21.48 1.34
N THR A 113 -59.11 21.38 2.05
CA THR A 113 -59.04 21.56 3.52
C THR A 113 -59.29 22.98 4.00
N LYS A 114 -59.34 23.96 3.09
CA LYS A 114 -59.61 25.37 3.40
C LYS A 114 -61.08 25.74 3.25
N SER A 115 -61.88 24.85 2.66
CA SER A 115 -63.32 25.04 2.52
C SER A 115 -64.01 25.14 3.88
N PRO A 116 -64.96 26.07 4.08
CA PRO A 116 -65.75 26.13 5.31
C PRO A 116 -66.63 24.89 5.50
N GLN A 117 -66.86 24.12 4.43
CA GLN A 117 -67.59 22.84 4.46
C GLN A 117 -66.69 21.64 4.81
N PHE A 118 -65.37 21.80 4.92
CA PHE A 118 -64.44 20.68 5.13
C PHE A 118 -64.81 19.81 6.34
N ASN A 119 -65.18 20.41 7.48
CA ASN A 119 -65.55 19.68 8.69
C ASN A 119 -66.77 18.75 8.48
N ARG A 120 -67.66 19.05 7.53
CA ARG A 120 -68.79 18.19 7.20
C ARG A 120 -68.38 17.01 6.31
N TYR A 121 -67.45 17.22 5.37
CA TYR A 121 -66.85 16.11 4.63
C TYR A 121 -66.01 15.22 5.56
N PHE A 122 -65.33 15.80 6.54
CA PHE A 122 -64.62 15.07 7.58
C PHE A 122 -65.59 14.21 8.42
N TYR A 123 -66.70 14.79 8.89
CA TYR A 123 -67.75 14.06 9.60
C TYR A 123 -68.32 12.90 8.77
N LEU A 124 -68.57 13.14 7.47
CA LEU A 124 -69.03 12.10 6.56
C LEU A 124 -68.02 10.92 6.51
N LEU A 125 -66.73 11.21 6.36
CA LEU A 125 -65.67 10.19 6.36
C LEU A 125 -65.58 9.45 7.69
N GLU A 126 -65.60 10.18 8.82
CA GLU A 126 -65.54 9.62 10.16
C GLU A 126 -66.71 8.65 10.41
N ASN A 127 -67.93 9.05 10.04
CA ASN A 127 -69.13 8.26 10.21
C ASN A 127 -69.10 6.96 9.39
N ILE A 128 -68.87 7.05 8.08
CA ILE A 128 -68.84 5.85 7.21
C ILE A 128 -67.69 4.90 7.57
N ALA A 129 -66.57 5.42 8.08
CA ALA A 129 -65.44 4.60 8.54
C ALA A 129 -65.77 3.87 9.85
N TRP A 130 -66.38 4.57 10.80
CA TRP A 130 -66.74 3.99 12.10
C TRP A 130 -67.85 2.93 11.98
N VAL A 131 -68.87 3.21 11.17
CA VAL A 131 -70.01 2.31 10.92
C VAL A 131 -69.63 1.17 9.96
N LYS A 132 -68.54 1.31 9.21
CA LYS A 132 -68.16 0.40 8.11
C LYS A 132 -69.27 0.24 7.07
N SER A 133 -69.97 1.34 6.76
CA SER A 133 -71.19 1.31 5.93
C SER A 133 -70.98 0.66 4.56
N TYR A 134 -69.78 0.77 3.99
CA TYR A 134 -69.45 0.19 2.68
C TYR A 134 -69.43 -1.34 2.66
N ASN A 135 -69.40 -2.02 3.81
CA ASN A 135 -69.50 -3.48 3.85
C ASN A 135 -70.85 -3.99 3.33
N ILE A 136 -71.90 -3.16 3.35
CA ILE A 136 -73.20 -3.46 2.75
C ILE A 136 -73.06 -3.75 1.24
N CYS A 137 -72.04 -3.19 0.60
CA CYS A 137 -71.80 -3.39 -0.82
C CYS A 137 -71.29 -4.79 -1.17
N PHE A 138 -70.91 -5.65 -0.21
CA PHE A 138 -70.39 -6.99 -0.52
C PHE A 138 -71.40 -7.86 -1.28
N GLU A 139 -72.70 -7.70 -1.01
CA GLU A 139 -73.77 -8.46 -1.67
C GLU A 139 -74.18 -7.89 -3.04
N LEU A 140 -73.63 -6.73 -3.45
CA LEU A 140 -73.94 -6.12 -4.73
C LEU A 140 -73.07 -6.70 -5.86
N GLU A 141 -73.65 -6.98 -7.02
CA GLU A 141 -72.92 -7.49 -8.19
C GLU A 141 -71.78 -6.54 -8.63
N ASP A 142 -72.00 -5.23 -8.50
CA ASP A 142 -71.04 -4.18 -8.87
C ASP A 142 -70.08 -3.76 -7.73
N SER A 143 -69.94 -4.58 -6.69
CA SER A 143 -69.11 -4.29 -5.51
C SER A 143 -67.68 -3.86 -5.87
N ASN A 144 -67.06 -4.54 -6.84
CA ASN A 144 -65.70 -4.22 -7.28
C ASN A 144 -65.57 -2.82 -7.89
N GLU A 145 -66.57 -2.39 -8.68
CA GLU A 145 -66.58 -1.04 -9.28
C GLU A 145 -66.65 0.02 -8.17
N ILE A 146 -67.52 -0.20 -7.18
CA ILE A 146 -67.73 0.71 -6.05
C ILE A 146 -66.44 0.84 -5.22
N PHE A 147 -65.83 -0.28 -4.82
CA PHE A 147 -64.62 -0.27 -4.01
C PHE A 147 -63.42 0.33 -4.74
N THR A 148 -63.25 -0.02 -6.02
CA THR A 148 -62.16 0.53 -6.85
C THR A 148 -62.29 2.05 -6.98
N GLN A 149 -63.50 2.56 -7.23
CA GLN A 149 -63.73 4.00 -7.34
C GLN A 149 -63.56 4.72 -5.99
N LEU A 150 -63.94 4.08 -4.87
CA LEU A 150 -63.69 4.59 -3.53
C LEU A 150 -62.18 4.76 -3.28
N TYR A 151 -61.39 3.71 -3.51
CA TYR A 151 -59.95 3.72 -3.28
C TYR A 151 -59.24 4.78 -4.13
N ARG A 152 -59.54 4.84 -5.44
CA ARG A 152 -59.02 5.89 -6.33
C ARG A 152 -59.34 7.28 -5.79
N THR A 153 -60.57 7.47 -5.30
CA THR A 153 -60.99 8.76 -4.74
C THR A 153 -60.16 9.10 -3.50
N LEU A 154 -60.05 8.20 -2.52
CA LEU A 154 -59.30 8.44 -1.28
C LEU A 154 -57.81 8.72 -1.54
N PHE A 155 -57.15 7.97 -2.42
CA PHE A 155 -55.75 8.21 -2.80
C PHE A 155 -55.56 9.51 -3.60
N SER A 156 -56.57 9.94 -4.36
CA SER A 156 -56.51 11.19 -5.12
C SER A 156 -56.70 12.44 -4.25
N VAL A 157 -57.52 12.36 -3.20
CA VAL A 157 -57.86 13.53 -2.37
C VAL A 157 -56.82 13.80 -1.28
N ILE A 158 -56.14 12.76 -0.77
CA ILE A 158 -55.22 12.88 0.36
C ILE A 158 -54.06 13.82 0.04
N ASN A 159 -53.83 14.81 0.90
CA ASN A 159 -52.80 15.82 0.72
C ASN A 159 -52.26 16.36 2.05
N ASN A 160 -51.22 17.21 1.98
CA ASN A 160 -50.50 17.71 3.15
C ASN A 160 -51.37 18.55 4.11
N GLY A 161 -52.56 18.97 3.69
CA GLY A 161 -53.51 19.70 4.53
C GLY A 161 -54.30 18.81 5.49
N HIS A 162 -54.25 17.48 5.32
CA HIS A 162 -54.97 16.54 6.17
C HIS A 162 -54.22 16.22 7.45
N ASN A 163 -54.97 16.06 8.54
CA ASN A 163 -54.42 15.59 9.80
C ASN A 163 -54.41 14.05 9.87
N GLN A 164 -53.76 13.50 10.90
CA GLN A 164 -53.68 12.05 11.10
C GLN A 164 -55.04 11.37 11.30
N LYS A 165 -56.09 12.09 11.75
CA LYS A 165 -57.43 11.50 11.87
C LYS A 165 -58.03 11.17 10.50
N VAL A 166 -57.86 12.05 9.51
CA VAL A 166 -58.29 11.76 8.12
C VAL A 166 -57.61 10.49 7.62
N HIS A 167 -56.29 10.39 7.80
CA HIS A 167 -55.54 9.18 7.43
C HIS A 167 -56.08 7.94 8.14
N MET A 168 -56.29 8.01 9.45
CA MET A 168 -56.80 6.90 10.26
C MET A 168 -58.18 6.43 9.78
N HIS A 169 -59.14 7.34 9.59
CA HIS A 169 -60.47 6.99 9.11
C HIS A 169 -60.46 6.41 7.69
N MET A 170 -59.62 6.95 6.79
CA MET A 170 -59.43 6.37 5.46
C MET A 170 -58.88 4.95 5.54
N VAL A 171 -57.88 4.71 6.39
CA VAL A 171 -57.31 3.38 6.61
C VAL A 171 -58.36 2.43 7.21
N ASP A 172 -59.11 2.85 8.22
CA ASP A 172 -60.12 2.00 8.87
C ASP A 172 -61.23 1.60 7.88
N LEU A 173 -61.71 2.55 7.07
CA LEU A 173 -62.70 2.31 6.03
C LEU A 173 -62.19 1.32 4.97
N MET A 174 -61.00 1.57 4.43
CA MET A 174 -60.40 0.70 3.41
C MET A 174 -60.06 -0.69 3.98
N SER A 175 -59.54 -0.75 5.20
CA SER A 175 -59.14 -2.01 5.85
C SER A 175 -60.33 -2.93 6.08
N SER A 176 -61.49 -2.38 6.45
CA SER A 176 -62.73 -3.14 6.61
C SER A 176 -63.08 -3.92 5.33
N ILE A 177 -62.98 -3.25 4.18
CA ILE A 177 -63.31 -3.85 2.87
C ILE A 177 -62.37 -5.03 2.55
N ILE A 178 -61.08 -4.92 2.86
CA ILE A 178 -60.09 -5.97 2.59
C ILE A 178 -60.21 -7.14 3.59
N CYS A 179 -60.43 -6.84 4.87
CA CYS A 179 -60.42 -7.85 5.93
C CYS A 179 -61.74 -8.63 6.03
N GLU A 180 -62.87 -8.00 5.70
CA GLU A 180 -64.20 -8.59 5.85
C GLU A 180 -64.83 -9.01 4.52
N GLY A 181 -64.23 -8.64 3.38
CA GLY A 181 -64.69 -9.04 2.04
C GLY A 181 -64.18 -10.42 1.60
N ASP A 182 -64.93 -11.07 0.70
CA ASP A 182 -64.62 -12.42 0.21
C ASP A 182 -63.38 -12.49 -0.70
N THR A 183 -63.11 -11.42 -1.46
CA THR A 183 -62.01 -11.38 -2.43
C THR A 183 -61.53 -9.96 -2.71
N VAL A 184 -60.25 -9.81 -3.06
CA VAL A 184 -59.66 -8.57 -3.55
C VAL A 184 -59.27 -8.78 -5.02
N SER A 185 -59.91 -8.02 -5.92
CA SER A 185 -59.58 -8.07 -7.35
C SER A 185 -58.20 -7.47 -7.62
N GLN A 186 -57.60 -7.83 -8.77
CA GLN A 186 -56.33 -7.23 -9.19
C GLN A 186 -56.46 -5.71 -9.40
N GLU A 187 -57.59 -5.25 -9.96
CA GLU A 187 -57.83 -3.82 -10.19
C GLU A 187 -57.88 -3.04 -8.88
N LEU A 188 -58.55 -3.59 -7.85
CA LEU A 188 -58.60 -2.97 -6.53
C LEU A 188 -57.20 -2.97 -5.88
N LEU A 189 -56.46 -4.07 -5.96
CA LEU A 189 -55.10 -4.18 -5.43
C LEU A 189 -54.15 -3.15 -6.08
N ASP A 190 -54.24 -2.99 -7.40
CA ASP A 190 -53.41 -2.06 -8.16
C ASP A 190 -53.62 -0.60 -7.73
N THR A 191 -54.85 -0.24 -7.32
CA THR A 191 -55.14 1.12 -6.81
C THR A 191 -54.35 1.45 -5.54
N VAL A 192 -53.93 0.43 -4.77
CA VAL A 192 -53.07 0.56 -3.60
C VAL A 192 -51.60 0.53 -4.02
N LEU A 193 -51.19 -0.49 -4.79
CA LEU A 193 -49.79 -0.75 -5.13
C LEU A 193 -49.18 0.33 -6.04
N VAL A 194 -49.97 0.98 -6.90
CA VAL A 194 -49.48 2.06 -7.77
C VAL A 194 -48.84 3.20 -6.98
N ASN A 195 -49.30 3.45 -5.76
CA ASN A 195 -48.76 4.50 -4.89
C ASN A 195 -47.36 4.19 -4.34
N LEU A 196 -46.91 2.93 -4.42
CA LEU A 196 -45.56 2.49 -4.02
C LEU A 196 -44.55 2.63 -5.16
N VAL A 197 -44.99 2.77 -6.41
CA VAL A 197 -44.11 2.93 -7.57
C VAL A 197 -43.26 4.18 -7.41
N PRO A 198 -41.93 4.14 -7.68
CA PRO A 198 -41.04 5.27 -7.39
C PRO A 198 -41.48 6.62 -8.00
N ALA A 199 -42.01 6.60 -9.22
CA ALA A 199 -42.52 7.80 -9.88
C ALA A 199 -43.70 8.44 -9.13
N HIS A 200 -44.66 7.62 -8.68
CA HIS A 200 -45.84 8.07 -7.93
C HIS A 200 -45.48 8.47 -6.50
N LYS A 201 -44.62 7.71 -5.83
CA LYS A 201 -44.10 8.01 -4.48
C LYS A 201 -43.42 9.37 -4.41
N ASN A 202 -42.65 9.74 -5.44
CA ASN A 202 -41.97 11.04 -5.49
C ASN A 202 -42.93 12.21 -5.75
N LEU A 203 -44.01 11.99 -6.50
CA LEU A 203 -45.00 13.03 -6.82
C LEU A 203 -46.03 13.22 -5.70
N ASN A 204 -46.49 12.14 -5.06
CA ASN A 204 -47.49 12.18 -4.01
C ASN A 204 -47.10 11.32 -2.80
N LYS A 205 -46.37 11.96 -1.87
CA LYS A 205 -45.91 11.33 -0.64
C LYS A 205 -47.06 10.93 0.29
N GLN A 206 -48.19 11.66 0.28
CA GLN A 206 -49.32 11.40 1.18
C GLN A 206 -50.09 10.15 0.78
N ALA A 207 -50.32 9.96 -0.52
CA ALA A 207 -50.92 8.72 -1.04
C ALA A 207 -50.03 7.51 -0.75
N TYR A 208 -48.71 7.65 -0.88
CA TYR A 208 -47.75 6.62 -0.49
C TYR A 208 -47.83 6.28 1.01
N ASP A 209 -47.84 7.28 1.90
CA ASP A 209 -47.86 7.04 3.34
C ASP A 209 -49.21 6.42 3.78
N LEU A 210 -50.31 6.79 3.12
CA LEU A 210 -51.63 6.16 3.29
C LEU A 210 -51.63 4.70 2.83
N ALA A 211 -51.06 4.40 1.65
CA ALA A 211 -50.98 3.03 1.12
C ALA A 211 -50.12 2.14 2.04
N LYS A 212 -49.00 2.68 2.55
CA LYS A 212 -48.17 2.00 3.53
C LYS A 212 -48.93 1.69 4.82
N ALA A 213 -49.72 2.62 5.33
CA ALA A 213 -50.52 2.40 6.54
C ALA A 213 -51.61 1.33 6.32
N LEU A 214 -52.27 1.36 5.16
CA LEU A 214 -53.27 0.37 4.77
C LEU A 214 -52.66 -1.03 4.69
N LEU A 215 -51.60 -1.21 3.90
CA LEU A 215 -50.94 -2.51 3.71
C LEU A 215 -50.41 -3.08 5.03
N LYS A 216 -49.90 -2.22 5.92
CA LYS A 216 -49.47 -2.66 7.25
C LYS A 216 -50.65 -3.11 8.12
N ARG A 217 -51.80 -2.43 8.05
CA ARG A 217 -53.00 -2.79 8.81
C ARG A 217 -53.63 -4.09 8.31
N THR A 218 -53.58 -4.35 7.01
CA THR A 218 -54.25 -5.48 6.36
C THR A 218 -53.29 -6.62 5.99
N ALA A 219 -52.07 -6.64 6.54
CA ALA A 219 -50.99 -7.51 6.07
C ALA A 219 -51.34 -9.01 6.01
N GLN A 220 -52.08 -9.53 6.99
CA GLN A 220 -52.51 -10.94 6.99
C GLN A 220 -53.61 -11.22 5.95
N ALA A 221 -54.55 -10.29 5.78
CA ALA A 221 -55.67 -10.46 4.85
C ALA A 221 -55.24 -10.27 3.39
N ILE A 222 -54.30 -9.34 3.14
CA ILE A 222 -53.92 -8.97 1.77
C ILE A 222 -52.79 -9.83 1.18
N GLU A 223 -51.99 -10.52 2.00
CA GLU A 223 -50.85 -11.34 1.57
C GLU A 223 -51.20 -12.35 0.46
N PRO A 224 -52.33 -13.11 0.52
CA PRO A 224 -52.63 -14.10 -0.52
C PRO A 224 -52.80 -13.47 -1.91
N TYR A 225 -53.35 -12.26 -1.99
CA TYR A 225 -53.57 -11.54 -3.25
C TYR A 225 -52.27 -10.96 -3.79
N ILE A 226 -51.41 -10.44 -2.91
CA ILE A 226 -50.05 -10.00 -3.27
C ILE A 226 -49.23 -11.19 -3.79
N THR A 227 -49.32 -12.33 -3.11
CA THR A 227 -48.66 -13.57 -3.50
C THR A 227 -49.15 -14.06 -4.87
N ASN A 228 -50.46 -14.03 -5.12
CA ASN A 228 -51.02 -14.40 -6.42
C ASN A 228 -50.54 -13.44 -7.53
N PHE A 229 -50.54 -12.12 -7.29
CA PHE A 229 -50.03 -11.13 -8.24
C PHE A 229 -48.57 -11.44 -8.64
N PHE A 230 -47.68 -11.60 -7.66
CA PHE A 230 -46.27 -11.90 -7.94
C PHE A 230 -46.08 -13.28 -8.57
N ASN A 231 -46.89 -14.28 -8.20
CA ASN A 231 -46.80 -15.60 -8.82
C ASN A 231 -47.15 -15.55 -10.32
N GLN A 232 -48.20 -14.82 -10.69
CA GLN A 232 -48.62 -14.68 -12.09
C GLN A 232 -47.55 -13.94 -12.92
N VAL A 233 -46.95 -12.88 -12.37
CA VAL A 233 -45.94 -12.10 -13.09
C VAL A 233 -44.58 -12.79 -13.09
N LEU A 234 -44.04 -13.17 -11.92
CA LEU A 234 -42.70 -13.73 -11.80
C LEU A 234 -42.65 -15.19 -12.29
N MET A 235 -43.55 -16.05 -11.82
CA MET A 235 -43.44 -17.49 -12.09
C MET A 235 -44.06 -17.88 -13.43
N LEU A 236 -45.18 -17.27 -13.80
CA LEU A 236 -45.91 -17.59 -15.03
C LEU A 236 -45.64 -16.60 -16.19
N GLY A 237 -44.95 -15.50 -15.94
CA GLY A 237 -44.59 -14.52 -16.98
C GLY A 237 -45.76 -13.74 -17.56
N LYS A 238 -46.91 -13.68 -16.87
CA LYS A 238 -48.12 -13.01 -17.36
C LYS A 238 -48.08 -11.52 -17.03
N THR A 239 -47.50 -10.71 -17.92
CA THR A 239 -47.45 -9.25 -17.77
C THR A 239 -48.80 -8.57 -18.00
N SER A 240 -49.71 -9.18 -18.77
CA SER A 240 -51.03 -8.63 -19.08
C SER A 240 -52.00 -8.60 -17.89
N ILE A 241 -51.59 -9.08 -16.72
CA ILE A 241 -52.44 -9.08 -15.53
C ILE A 241 -52.59 -7.69 -14.90
N SER A 242 -51.58 -6.83 -15.06
CA SER A 242 -51.52 -5.50 -14.47
C SER A 242 -50.48 -4.63 -15.18
N ASP A 243 -50.78 -3.34 -15.30
CA ASP A 243 -49.84 -2.32 -15.78
C ASP A 243 -48.64 -2.14 -14.83
N LEU A 244 -48.74 -2.62 -13.58
CA LEU A 244 -47.66 -2.57 -12.59
C LEU A 244 -46.62 -3.69 -12.75
N SER A 245 -46.78 -4.56 -13.74
CA SER A 245 -45.91 -5.73 -13.95
C SER A 245 -44.44 -5.38 -14.21
N GLU A 246 -44.14 -4.20 -14.77
CA GLU A 246 -42.76 -3.73 -14.97
C GLU A 246 -42.08 -3.24 -13.66
N HIS A 247 -42.86 -3.00 -12.61
CA HIS A 247 -42.37 -2.45 -11.34
C HIS A 247 -42.23 -3.48 -10.22
N VAL A 248 -42.35 -4.78 -10.52
CA VAL A 248 -42.40 -5.85 -9.51
C VAL A 248 -41.23 -5.82 -8.53
N PHE A 249 -40.00 -5.56 -8.97
CA PHE A 249 -38.84 -5.54 -8.08
C PHE A 249 -38.84 -4.32 -7.14
N ASP A 250 -39.29 -3.17 -7.62
CA ASP A 250 -39.42 -1.97 -6.78
C ASP A 250 -40.54 -2.15 -5.75
N LEU A 251 -41.66 -2.76 -6.17
CA LEU A 251 -42.77 -3.08 -5.27
C LEU A 251 -42.36 -4.06 -4.17
N ILE A 252 -41.61 -5.13 -4.51
CA ILE A 252 -41.12 -6.09 -3.50
C ILE A 252 -40.25 -5.38 -2.47
N LEU A 253 -39.35 -4.49 -2.90
CA LEU A 253 -38.50 -3.75 -1.98
C LEU A 253 -39.33 -2.87 -1.02
N GLU A 254 -40.30 -2.14 -1.54
CA GLU A 254 -41.17 -1.29 -0.71
C GLU A 254 -42.02 -2.14 0.25
N LEU A 255 -42.63 -3.23 -0.23
CA LEU A 255 -43.45 -4.13 0.58
C LEU A 255 -42.66 -4.76 1.73
N TYR A 256 -41.41 -5.19 1.49
CA TYR A 256 -40.54 -5.72 2.54
C TYR A 256 -40.31 -4.71 3.68
N ASN A 257 -40.12 -3.43 3.32
CA ASN A 257 -39.91 -2.36 4.29
C ASN A 257 -41.21 -1.94 5.02
N ILE A 258 -42.38 -2.31 4.50
CA ILE A 258 -43.67 -2.06 5.15
C ILE A 258 -43.92 -3.15 6.20
N ASP A 259 -43.91 -4.41 5.77
CA ASP A 259 -44.06 -5.58 6.63
C ASP A 259 -43.51 -6.83 5.92
N SER A 260 -42.57 -7.52 6.55
CA SER A 260 -41.97 -8.76 6.03
C SER A 260 -43.01 -9.86 5.73
N HIS A 261 -44.15 -9.88 6.44
CA HIS A 261 -45.20 -10.88 6.25
C HIS A 261 -45.84 -10.77 4.86
N LEU A 262 -45.89 -9.58 4.25
CA LEU A 262 -46.46 -9.36 2.92
C LEU A 262 -45.73 -10.14 1.81
N LEU A 263 -44.52 -10.62 2.09
CA LEU A 263 -43.68 -11.35 1.16
C LEU A 263 -43.44 -12.80 1.59
N LEU A 264 -44.19 -13.32 2.56
CA LEU A 264 -44.01 -14.65 3.14
C LEU A 264 -43.87 -15.74 2.06
N SER A 265 -44.77 -15.73 1.08
CA SER A 265 -44.79 -16.69 -0.03
C SER A 265 -44.07 -16.20 -1.30
N VAL A 266 -43.55 -14.96 -1.28
CA VAL A 266 -42.80 -14.35 -2.39
C VAL A 266 -41.30 -14.60 -2.25
N LEU A 267 -40.76 -14.64 -1.03
CA LEU A 267 -39.34 -14.95 -0.78
C LEU A 267 -38.89 -16.29 -1.38
N PRO A 268 -39.66 -17.40 -1.30
CA PRO A 268 -39.31 -18.64 -1.99
C PRO A 268 -39.30 -18.51 -3.53
N GLN A 269 -40.12 -17.62 -4.09
CA GLN A 269 -40.12 -17.35 -5.54
C GLN A 269 -38.83 -16.65 -5.95
N LEU A 270 -38.32 -15.71 -5.14
CA LEU A 270 -37.01 -15.09 -5.38
C LEU A 270 -35.88 -16.11 -5.25
N GLU A 271 -35.94 -17.04 -4.31
CA GLU A 271 -34.98 -18.14 -4.21
C GLU A 271 -34.98 -19.01 -5.48
N PHE A 272 -36.15 -19.29 -6.04
CA PHE A 272 -36.26 -19.97 -7.32
C PHE A 272 -35.66 -19.15 -8.46
N LYS A 273 -35.92 -17.84 -8.51
CA LYS A 273 -35.38 -16.95 -9.54
C LYS A 273 -33.86 -16.76 -9.48
N LEU A 274 -33.24 -16.93 -8.30
CA LEU A 274 -31.77 -17.02 -8.20
C LEU A 274 -31.18 -18.22 -8.95
N LYS A 275 -31.98 -19.25 -9.24
CA LYS A 275 -31.61 -20.44 -10.00
C LYS A 275 -31.98 -20.33 -11.48
N SER A 276 -32.48 -19.17 -11.93
CA SER A 276 -32.83 -18.93 -13.33
C SER A 276 -31.60 -19.03 -14.24
N ASN A 277 -31.81 -19.59 -15.44
CA ASN A 277 -30.80 -19.64 -16.49
C ASN A 277 -30.62 -18.29 -17.20
N ASP A 278 -31.59 -17.37 -17.09
CA ASP A 278 -31.46 -16.02 -17.63
C ASP A 278 -30.55 -15.17 -16.74
N ASN A 279 -29.51 -14.61 -17.36
CA ASN A 279 -28.51 -13.80 -16.69
C ASN A 279 -29.07 -12.45 -16.22
N GLU A 280 -29.97 -11.83 -16.99
CA GLU A 280 -30.49 -10.50 -16.66
C GLU A 280 -31.53 -10.59 -15.54
N GLU A 281 -32.47 -11.53 -15.64
CA GLU A 281 -33.42 -11.83 -14.56
C GLU A 281 -32.70 -12.15 -13.24
N ARG A 282 -31.69 -13.04 -13.28
CA ARG A 282 -30.91 -13.40 -12.09
C ARG A 282 -30.16 -12.20 -11.53
N LEU A 283 -29.62 -11.33 -12.38
CA LEU A 283 -28.96 -10.09 -11.95
C LEU A 283 -29.92 -9.13 -11.25
N GLN A 284 -31.13 -8.95 -11.78
CA GLN A 284 -32.15 -8.08 -11.17
C GLN A 284 -32.56 -8.58 -9.78
N VAL A 285 -32.72 -9.89 -9.61
CA VAL A 285 -33.00 -10.50 -8.30
C VAL A 285 -31.83 -10.32 -7.34
N VAL A 286 -30.59 -10.49 -7.80
CA VAL A 286 -29.40 -10.25 -6.96
C VAL A 286 -29.32 -8.79 -6.51
N LYS A 287 -29.60 -7.82 -7.39
CA LYS A 287 -29.65 -6.39 -7.04
C LYS A 287 -30.75 -6.08 -6.02
N LEU A 288 -31.93 -6.68 -6.18
CA LEU A 288 -33.02 -6.53 -5.23
C LEU A 288 -32.64 -7.09 -3.85
N LEU A 289 -32.18 -8.35 -3.80
CA LEU A 289 -31.80 -9.00 -2.55
C LEU A 289 -30.59 -8.32 -1.90
N ALA A 290 -29.67 -7.74 -2.66
CA ALA A 290 -28.57 -6.92 -2.12
C ALA A 290 -29.10 -5.73 -1.30
N LYS A 291 -30.15 -5.04 -1.79
CA LYS A 291 -30.79 -3.95 -1.05
C LYS A 291 -31.52 -4.47 0.19
N MET A 292 -32.25 -5.58 0.06
CA MET A 292 -33.02 -6.17 1.17
C MET A 292 -32.11 -6.68 2.29
N PHE A 293 -31.05 -7.44 1.97
CA PHE A 293 -30.08 -7.93 2.96
C PHE A 293 -29.16 -6.83 3.50
N GLY A 294 -28.91 -5.77 2.71
CA GLY A 294 -27.95 -4.72 3.07
C GLY A 294 -28.54 -3.55 3.85
N ALA A 295 -29.87 -3.45 3.96
CA ALA A 295 -30.54 -2.42 4.71
C ALA A 295 -30.26 -2.57 6.22
N LYS A 296 -29.94 -1.47 6.90
CA LYS A 296 -29.40 -1.45 8.27
C LYS A 296 -30.26 -2.18 9.30
N ASP A 297 -31.56 -2.08 9.13
CA ASP A 297 -32.64 -2.60 9.96
C ASP A 297 -33.19 -3.94 9.45
N SER A 298 -32.56 -4.54 8.45
CA SER A 298 -32.97 -5.83 7.90
C SER A 298 -32.54 -7.01 8.76
N GLU A 299 -33.48 -7.93 8.98
CA GLU A 299 -33.24 -9.22 9.64
C GLU A 299 -33.46 -10.41 8.68
N LEU A 300 -33.50 -10.16 7.37
CA LEU A 300 -33.86 -11.18 6.35
C LEU A 300 -32.99 -12.43 6.45
N ALA A 301 -31.70 -12.26 6.71
CA ALA A 301 -30.76 -13.39 6.80
C ALA A 301 -31.05 -14.30 8.00
N SER A 302 -31.49 -13.73 9.12
CA SER A 302 -31.88 -14.46 10.33
C SER A 302 -33.23 -15.16 10.15
N GLN A 303 -34.17 -14.47 9.51
CA GLN A 303 -35.54 -14.96 9.27
C GLN A 303 -35.60 -16.03 8.16
N ASN A 304 -34.79 -15.90 7.10
CA ASN A 304 -34.77 -16.82 5.97
C ASN A 304 -33.32 -17.23 5.58
N LYS A 305 -32.76 -18.15 6.37
CA LYS A 305 -31.43 -18.71 6.14
C LYS A 305 -31.26 -19.41 4.78
N PRO A 306 -32.25 -20.20 4.27
CA PRO A 306 -32.14 -20.81 2.94
C PRO A 306 -31.91 -19.78 1.82
N LEU A 307 -32.69 -18.69 1.82
CA LEU A 307 -32.53 -17.61 0.85
C LEU A 307 -31.18 -16.91 0.98
N TRP A 308 -30.72 -16.66 2.22
CA TRP A 308 -29.39 -16.10 2.47
C TRP A 308 -28.27 -16.97 1.91
N GLN A 309 -28.29 -18.27 2.16
CA GLN A 309 -27.29 -19.20 1.63
C GLN A 309 -27.35 -19.31 0.10
N CYS A 310 -28.55 -19.31 -0.48
CA CYS A 310 -28.73 -19.31 -1.93
C CYS A 310 -28.15 -18.02 -2.56
N TYR A 311 -28.40 -16.87 -1.93
CA TYR A 311 -27.86 -15.58 -2.33
C TYR A 311 -26.33 -15.55 -2.23
N LEU A 312 -25.74 -16.01 -1.12
CA LEU A 312 -24.28 -16.10 -0.97
C LEU A 312 -23.63 -16.98 -2.04
N GLY A 313 -24.33 -18.04 -2.50
CA GLY A 313 -23.87 -18.86 -3.63
C GLY A 313 -23.63 -18.06 -4.92
N ARG A 314 -24.30 -16.91 -5.10
CA ARG A 314 -24.14 -16.04 -6.29
C ARG A 314 -22.81 -15.29 -6.33
N PHE A 315 -22.06 -15.24 -5.24
CA PHE A 315 -20.67 -14.77 -5.31
C PHE A 315 -19.84 -15.60 -6.30
N ASN A 316 -20.20 -16.86 -6.55
CA ASN A 316 -19.53 -17.75 -7.50
C ASN A 316 -20.25 -17.85 -8.87
N ASP A 317 -21.15 -16.92 -9.19
CA ASP A 317 -21.89 -16.95 -10.45
C ASP A 317 -20.97 -16.84 -11.68
N ILE A 318 -21.33 -17.50 -12.78
CA ILE A 318 -20.58 -17.39 -14.05
C ILE A 318 -20.63 -15.97 -14.62
N HIS A 319 -21.72 -15.24 -14.40
CA HIS A 319 -21.95 -13.92 -14.95
C HIS A 319 -21.20 -12.84 -14.14
N VAL A 320 -20.28 -12.12 -14.80
CA VAL A 320 -19.42 -11.12 -14.16
C VAL A 320 -20.21 -10.02 -13.42
N PRO A 321 -21.27 -9.41 -13.98
CA PRO A 321 -22.06 -8.40 -13.30
C PRO A 321 -22.69 -8.87 -11.99
N ILE A 322 -23.08 -10.14 -11.88
CA ILE A 322 -23.66 -10.72 -10.66
C ILE A 322 -22.61 -10.78 -9.56
N ARG A 323 -21.43 -11.33 -9.85
CA ARG A 323 -20.32 -11.38 -8.90
C ARG A 323 -19.90 -9.99 -8.45
N LEU A 324 -19.87 -9.04 -9.38
CA LEU A 324 -19.53 -7.64 -9.08
C LEU A 324 -20.55 -7.00 -8.14
N GLU A 325 -21.84 -7.24 -8.34
CA GLU A 325 -22.90 -6.74 -7.47
C GLU A 325 -22.81 -7.35 -6.06
N CYS A 326 -22.58 -8.66 -5.95
CA CYS A 326 -22.34 -9.33 -4.66
C CYS A 326 -21.14 -8.74 -3.91
N VAL A 327 -20.05 -8.42 -4.62
CA VAL A 327 -18.88 -7.78 -4.00
C VAL A 327 -19.20 -6.38 -3.51
N LYS A 328 -19.91 -5.55 -4.29
CA LYS A 328 -20.35 -4.21 -3.84
C LYS A 328 -21.26 -4.29 -2.63
N PHE A 329 -22.20 -5.24 -2.61
CA PHE A 329 -23.05 -5.53 -1.47
C PHE A 329 -22.26 -5.83 -0.20
N ALA A 330 -21.14 -6.56 -0.30
CA ALA A 330 -20.32 -6.92 0.86
C ALA A 330 -19.87 -5.69 1.67
N SER A 331 -19.62 -4.55 1.02
CA SER A 331 -19.28 -3.30 1.73
C SER A 331 -20.41 -2.84 2.66
N HIS A 332 -21.65 -2.83 2.18
CA HIS A 332 -22.83 -2.45 2.96
C HIS A 332 -23.11 -3.47 4.06
N CYS A 333 -22.99 -4.76 3.76
CA CYS A 333 -23.19 -5.83 4.72
C CYS A 333 -22.18 -5.75 5.88
N LEU A 334 -20.88 -5.58 5.61
CA LEU A 334 -19.85 -5.40 6.64
C LEU A 334 -20.13 -4.17 7.52
N MET A 335 -20.65 -3.10 6.93
CA MET A 335 -20.91 -1.84 7.65
C MET A 335 -22.18 -1.82 8.50
N ASN A 336 -23.17 -2.65 8.16
CA ASN A 336 -24.50 -2.65 8.75
C ASN A 336 -24.80 -3.91 9.57
N HIS A 337 -24.20 -5.05 9.21
CA HIS A 337 -24.44 -6.36 9.82
C HIS A 337 -23.11 -7.07 10.18
N PRO A 338 -22.41 -6.64 11.25
CA PRO A 338 -21.15 -7.26 11.67
C PRO A 338 -21.24 -8.77 11.90
N ASP A 339 -22.40 -9.26 12.38
CA ASP A 339 -22.63 -10.68 12.65
C ASP A 339 -22.58 -11.56 11.39
N LEU A 340 -22.83 -10.98 10.22
CA LEU A 340 -22.78 -11.65 8.92
C LEU A 340 -21.40 -11.57 8.26
N ALA A 341 -20.46 -10.80 8.80
CA ALA A 341 -19.12 -10.63 8.22
C ALA A 341 -18.34 -11.95 8.08
N LYS A 342 -18.56 -12.88 9.03
CA LYS A 342 -17.96 -14.23 9.00
C LYS A 342 -18.39 -15.03 7.76
N ASP A 343 -19.64 -14.88 7.32
CA ASP A 343 -20.18 -15.60 6.17
C ASP A 343 -19.56 -15.10 4.86
N LEU A 344 -19.09 -13.84 4.82
CA LEU A 344 -18.51 -13.21 3.63
C LEU A 344 -17.02 -13.53 3.42
N THR A 345 -16.31 -13.94 4.48
CA THR A 345 -14.84 -14.02 4.46
C THR A 345 -14.33 -15.00 3.39
N GLU A 346 -14.92 -16.20 3.30
CA GLU A 346 -14.52 -17.19 2.29
C GLU A 346 -14.85 -16.76 0.86
N TYR A 347 -15.98 -16.08 0.65
CA TYR A 347 -16.34 -15.59 -0.69
C TYR A 347 -15.42 -14.45 -1.14
N LEU A 348 -15.12 -13.50 -0.26
CA LEU A 348 -14.20 -12.40 -0.56
C LEU A 348 -12.77 -12.89 -0.81
N LYS A 349 -12.35 -13.96 -0.14
CA LYS A 349 -11.07 -14.64 -0.40
C LYS A 349 -10.95 -15.09 -1.85
N VAL A 350 -11.94 -15.85 -2.33
CA VAL A 350 -11.93 -16.36 -3.72
C VAL A 350 -12.07 -15.21 -4.72
N ARG A 351 -12.92 -14.21 -4.44
CA ARG A 351 -13.10 -13.03 -5.31
C ARG A 351 -11.87 -12.10 -5.34
N SER A 352 -11.01 -12.12 -4.31
CA SER A 352 -9.73 -11.40 -4.38
C SER A 352 -8.75 -12.01 -5.40
N HIS A 353 -8.99 -13.26 -5.82
CA HIS A 353 -8.23 -13.99 -6.84
C HIS A 353 -8.99 -14.15 -8.16
N ASP A 354 -10.05 -13.36 -8.36
CA ASP A 354 -10.91 -13.47 -9.53
C ASP A 354 -10.16 -13.22 -10.85
N PRO A 355 -10.48 -13.95 -11.94
CA PRO A 355 -9.93 -13.64 -13.26
C PRO A 355 -10.14 -12.18 -13.67
N GLU A 356 -11.29 -11.61 -13.31
CA GLU A 356 -11.68 -10.26 -13.70
C GLU A 356 -11.03 -9.18 -12.82
N GLU A 357 -10.41 -8.20 -13.46
CA GLU A 357 -9.75 -7.08 -12.77
C GLU A 357 -10.73 -6.24 -11.95
N ALA A 358 -11.93 -5.97 -12.50
CA ALA A 358 -12.95 -5.15 -11.84
C ALA A 358 -13.43 -5.76 -10.51
N ILE A 359 -13.58 -7.09 -10.46
CA ILE A 359 -13.99 -7.80 -9.24
C ILE A 359 -12.90 -7.71 -8.18
N ARG A 360 -11.65 -8.03 -8.54
CA ARG A 360 -10.51 -7.93 -7.60
C ARG A 360 -10.34 -6.53 -7.03
N HIS A 361 -10.56 -5.51 -7.87
CA HIS A 361 -10.56 -4.11 -7.47
C HIS A 361 -11.68 -3.82 -6.46
N ASP A 362 -12.93 -4.17 -6.76
CA ASP A 362 -14.06 -3.83 -5.88
C ASP A 362 -14.08 -4.64 -4.58
N VAL A 363 -13.41 -5.79 -4.51
CA VAL A 363 -13.16 -6.49 -3.23
C VAL A 363 -12.31 -5.61 -2.31
N ILE A 364 -11.25 -4.99 -2.83
CA ILE A 364 -10.41 -4.07 -2.06
C ILE A 364 -11.24 -2.87 -1.61
N VAL A 365 -11.97 -2.23 -2.53
CA VAL A 365 -12.80 -1.06 -2.24
C VAL A 365 -13.79 -1.38 -1.12
N SER A 366 -14.43 -2.55 -1.17
CA SER A 366 -15.43 -2.95 -0.18
C SER A 366 -14.83 -3.13 1.21
N ILE A 367 -13.71 -3.84 1.30
CA ILE A 367 -12.99 -4.07 2.57
C ILE A 367 -12.47 -2.74 3.13
N VAL A 368 -11.81 -1.93 2.30
CA VAL A 368 -11.23 -0.65 2.71
C VAL A 368 -12.32 0.35 3.12
N THR A 369 -13.46 0.36 2.45
CA THR A 369 -14.58 1.24 2.81
C THR A 369 -15.13 0.91 4.19
N ALA A 370 -15.34 -0.38 4.49
CA ALA A 370 -15.73 -0.81 5.82
C ALA A 370 -14.66 -0.48 6.87
N ALA A 371 -13.39 -0.82 6.59
CA ALA A 371 -12.26 -0.56 7.48
C ALA A 371 -12.09 0.93 7.79
N LYS A 372 -12.32 1.81 6.81
CA LYS A 372 -12.24 3.27 6.99
C LYS A 372 -13.40 3.83 7.80
N LYS A 373 -14.55 3.16 7.85
CA LYS A 373 -15.65 3.55 8.74
C LYS A 373 -15.26 3.21 10.18
N ASP A 374 -14.94 1.95 10.41
CA ASP A 374 -14.46 1.43 11.69
C ASP A 374 -13.62 0.17 11.44
N LEU A 375 -12.43 0.09 12.06
CA LEU A 375 -11.51 -1.02 11.88
C LEU A 375 -12.08 -2.33 12.43
N LEU A 376 -12.93 -2.26 13.45
CA LEU A 376 -13.55 -3.45 14.07
C LEU A 376 -14.53 -4.17 13.13
N LEU A 377 -14.99 -3.52 12.07
CA LEU A 377 -15.87 -4.11 11.05
C LEU A 377 -15.13 -5.08 10.12
N VAL A 378 -13.80 -5.08 10.15
CA VAL A 378 -12.97 -5.96 9.33
C VAL A 378 -12.05 -6.81 10.18
N ASN A 379 -11.93 -8.09 9.83
CA ASN A 379 -11.01 -9.01 10.48
C ASN A 379 -9.64 -9.03 9.77
N ASP A 380 -8.67 -9.69 10.40
CA ASP A 380 -7.30 -9.81 9.87
C ASP A 380 -7.24 -10.51 8.50
N HIS A 381 -8.17 -11.43 8.23
CA HIS A 381 -8.23 -12.14 6.95
C HIS A 381 -8.56 -11.17 5.81
N LEU A 382 -9.53 -10.29 5.99
CA LEU A 382 -9.91 -9.29 4.99
C LEU A 382 -8.75 -8.31 4.72
N LEU A 383 -8.07 -7.83 5.76
CA LEU A 383 -6.89 -6.98 5.60
C LEU A 383 -5.74 -7.73 4.91
N ASN A 384 -5.59 -9.02 5.19
CA ASN A 384 -4.63 -9.87 4.49
C ASN A 384 -4.94 -10.01 2.99
N PHE A 385 -6.20 -10.06 2.58
CA PHE A 385 -6.55 -10.09 1.15
C PHE A 385 -6.09 -8.81 0.45
N VAL A 386 -6.31 -7.64 1.08
CA VAL A 386 -5.81 -6.35 0.58
C VAL A 386 -4.27 -6.36 0.52
N ARG A 387 -3.60 -6.91 1.55
CA ARG A 387 -2.15 -7.09 1.59
C ARG A 387 -1.63 -7.92 0.41
N GLU A 388 -2.28 -9.03 0.09
CA GLU A 388 -1.89 -9.87 -1.04
C GLU A 388 -2.09 -9.14 -2.38
N ARG A 389 -3.12 -8.30 -2.48
CA ARG A 389 -3.38 -7.48 -3.67
C ARG A 389 -2.36 -6.36 -3.91
N THR A 390 -1.50 -6.03 -2.94
CA THR A 390 -0.34 -5.15 -3.22
C THR A 390 0.70 -5.80 -4.14
N LEU A 391 0.58 -7.11 -4.42
CA LEU A 391 1.42 -7.86 -5.37
C LEU A 391 0.62 -8.35 -6.59
N ASP A 392 -0.57 -7.79 -6.81
CA ASP A 392 -1.40 -8.14 -7.96
C ASP A 392 -0.69 -7.88 -9.30
N LYS A 393 -1.00 -8.66 -10.34
CA LYS A 393 -0.40 -8.48 -11.66
C LYS A 393 -0.79 -7.15 -12.31
N ARG A 394 -1.98 -6.61 -12.01
CA ARG A 394 -2.51 -5.37 -12.59
C ARG A 394 -2.18 -4.17 -11.70
N TRP A 395 -1.55 -3.16 -12.28
CA TRP A 395 -1.16 -1.93 -11.58
C TRP A 395 -2.33 -1.23 -10.89
N ARG A 396 -3.47 -1.09 -11.57
CA ARG A 396 -4.67 -0.44 -11.02
C ARG A 396 -5.14 -1.07 -9.71
N VAL A 397 -5.08 -2.40 -9.61
CA VAL A 397 -5.46 -3.16 -8.42
C VAL A 397 -4.43 -2.99 -7.30
N ARG A 398 -3.12 -3.08 -7.61
CA ARG A 398 -2.06 -2.81 -6.63
C ARG A 398 -2.15 -1.40 -6.06
N LYS A 399 -2.39 -0.41 -6.92
CA LYS A 399 -2.56 1.00 -6.54
C LYS A 399 -3.69 1.16 -5.53
N GLU A 400 -4.86 0.57 -5.79
CA GLU A 400 -6.00 0.66 -4.88
C GLU A 400 -5.71 0.01 -3.53
N ALA A 401 -5.08 -1.17 -3.51
CA ALA A 401 -4.68 -1.84 -2.27
C ALA A 401 -3.68 -1.02 -1.45
N MET A 402 -2.63 -0.50 -2.09
CA MET A 402 -1.61 0.30 -1.42
C MET A 402 -2.21 1.59 -0.84
N MET A 403 -3.08 2.27 -1.60
CA MET A 403 -3.76 3.48 -1.14
C MET A 403 -4.75 3.19 0.01
N GLY A 404 -5.48 2.07 -0.08
CA GLY A 404 -6.38 1.64 0.97
C GLY A 404 -5.66 1.38 2.29
N LEU A 405 -4.55 0.64 2.25
CA LEU A 405 -3.71 0.40 3.43
C LEU A 405 -3.09 1.69 3.97
N ALA A 406 -2.65 2.61 3.10
CA ALA A 406 -2.12 3.91 3.52
C ALA A 406 -3.17 4.76 4.25
N GLN A 407 -4.42 4.76 3.78
CA GLN A 407 -5.54 5.45 4.44
C GLN A 407 -5.87 4.83 5.80
N ILE A 408 -5.88 3.50 5.89
CA ILE A 408 -6.08 2.77 7.15
C ILE A 408 -4.95 3.08 8.14
N TYR A 409 -3.69 3.06 7.70
CA TYR A 409 -2.54 3.41 8.52
C TYR A 409 -2.64 4.81 9.10
N LYS A 410 -2.92 5.81 8.25
CA LYS A 410 -3.03 7.21 8.69
C LYS A 410 -4.09 7.38 9.78
N LYS A 411 -5.26 6.75 9.61
CA LYS A 411 -6.39 6.87 10.52
C LYS A 411 -6.20 6.12 11.84
N TYR A 412 -5.78 4.86 11.78
CA TYR A 412 -5.80 3.98 12.95
C TYR A 412 -4.43 3.75 13.58
N SER A 413 -3.33 3.94 12.85
CA SER A 413 -1.97 3.79 13.41
C SER A 413 -1.34 5.14 13.74
N LEU A 414 -1.45 6.14 12.86
CA LEU A 414 -0.84 7.46 13.09
C LEU A 414 -1.69 8.33 14.02
N GLN A 415 -3.02 8.34 13.84
CA GLN A 415 -3.94 9.13 14.68
C GLN A 415 -4.51 8.33 15.86
N SER A 416 -4.31 7.01 15.89
CA SER A 416 -4.80 6.10 16.95
C SER A 416 -6.30 6.22 17.26
N GLU A 417 -7.15 6.55 16.27
CA GLU A 417 -8.58 6.82 16.49
C GLU A 417 -9.36 5.65 17.11
N ALA A 418 -8.91 4.40 16.92
CA ALA A 418 -9.51 3.19 17.50
C ALA A 418 -8.72 2.64 18.71
N GLY A 419 -7.77 3.41 19.25
CA GLY A 419 -6.94 3.01 20.39
C GLY A 419 -5.67 2.24 20.03
N LYS A 420 -4.79 2.04 21.02
CA LYS A 420 -3.44 1.47 20.84
C LYS A 420 -3.45 -0.01 20.45
N GLU A 421 -4.45 -0.80 20.85
CA GLU A 421 -4.55 -2.21 20.47
C GLU A 421 -4.87 -2.40 18.99
N ALA A 422 -5.83 -1.62 18.47
CA ALA A 422 -6.14 -1.55 17.05
C ALA A 422 -4.93 -1.12 16.22
N ALA A 423 -4.16 -0.13 16.70
CA ALA A 423 -2.91 0.29 16.04
C ALA A 423 -1.87 -0.86 15.97
N LYS A 424 -1.76 -1.69 17.02
CA LYS A 424 -0.87 -2.87 17.02
C LYS A 424 -1.29 -3.91 16.00
N GLN A 425 -2.61 -4.16 15.84
CA GLN A 425 -3.15 -5.12 14.86
C GLN A 425 -2.66 -4.83 13.43
N ILE A 426 -2.58 -3.54 13.07
CA ILE A 426 -2.18 -3.09 11.72
C ILE A 426 -0.72 -2.60 11.64
N SER A 427 0.09 -2.86 12.67
CA SER A 427 1.49 -2.41 12.74
C SER A 427 2.37 -2.90 11.58
N TRP A 428 1.97 -3.99 10.90
CA TRP A 428 2.67 -4.52 9.73
C TRP A 428 2.51 -3.66 8.46
N ILE A 429 1.54 -2.74 8.41
CA ILE A 429 1.24 -1.95 7.19
C ILE A 429 2.43 -1.07 6.79
N LYS A 430 3.04 -0.36 7.75
CA LYS A 430 4.20 0.53 7.51
C LYS A 430 5.36 -0.21 6.84
N ASP A 431 5.66 -1.41 7.32
CA ASP A 431 6.77 -2.22 6.82
C ASP A 431 6.45 -2.76 5.43
N LYS A 432 5.24 -3.31 5.26
CA LYS A 432 4.81 -3.91 3.99
C LYS A 432 4.75 -2.89 2.87
N LEU A 433 4.25 -1.67 3.12
CA LEU A 433 4.20 -0.60 2.12
C LEU A 433 5.60 -0.18 1.69
N LEU A 434 6.55 -0.05 2.62
CA LEU A 434 7.94 0.30 2.29
C LEU A 434 8.68 -0.83 1.56
N HIS A 435 8.37 -2.09 1.85
CA HIS A 435 8.94 -3.23 1.10
C HIS A 435 8.57 -3.22 -0.39
N ILE A 436 7.47 -2.56 -0.78
CA ILE A 436 7.11 -2.41 -2.20
C ILE A 436 8.17 -1.61 -2.97
N TYR A 437 9.02 -0.82 -2.30
CA TYR A 437 10.11 -0.10 -2.97
C TYR A 437 11.16 -1.04 -3.60
N TYR A 438 11.21 -2.32 -3.20
CA TYR A 438 12.06 -3.34 -3.83
C TYR A 438 11.51 -3.88 -5.16
N GLN A 439 10.27 -3.53 -5.53
CA GLN A 439 9.71 -3.93 -6.81
C GLN A 439 10.41 -3.20 -7.97
N ASN A 440 10.55 -3.89 -9.10
CA ASN A 440 11.16 -3.30 -10.30
C ASN A 440 10.26 -2.25 -10.97
N SER A 441 8.94 -2.32 -10.73
CA SER A 441 7.98 -1.36 -11.28
C SER A 441 8.30 0.06 -10.80
N ILE A 442 8.42 1.00 -11.74
CA ILE A 442 8.60 2.40 -11.41
C ILE A 442 7.33 2.98 -10.77
N ASP A 443 6.16 2.62 -11.29
CA ASP A 443 4.87 3.11 -10.78
C ASP A 443 4.67 2.76 -9.30
N ASP A 444 4.97 1.53 -8.91
CA ASP A 444 4.92 1.06 -7.52
C ASP A 444 5.85 1.89 -6.62
N ARG A 445 7.13 2.07 -7.04
CA ARG A 445 8.13 2.85 -6.27
C ARG A 445 7.72 4.31 -6.09
N LEU A 446 7.20 4.94 -7.14
CA LEU A 446 6.74 6.33 -7.09
C LEU A 446 5.47 6.50 -6.25
N LEU A 447 4.62 5.47 -6.18
CA LEU A 447 3.47 5.49 -5.30
C LEU A 447 3.88 5.33 -3.83
N VAL A 448 4.88 4.50 -3.51
CA VAL A 448 5.44 4.43 -2.15
C VAL A 448 5.98 5.78 -1.69
N GLU A 449 6.71 6.50 -2.56
CA GLU A 449 7.20 7.87 -2.28
C GLU A 449 6.04 8.81 -1.91
N ARG A 450 4.94 8.79 -2.67
CA ARG A 450 3.74 9.59 -2.38
C ARG A 450 3.00 9.15 -1.12
N ILE A 451 2.86 7.84 -0.91
CA ILE A 451 2.24 7.28 0.30
C ILE A 451 3.00 7.73 1.53
N PHE A 452 4.33 7.66 1.48
CA PHE A 452 5.19 8.10 2.56
C PHE A 452 4.96 9.59 2.87
N ALA A 453 4.96 10.45 1.85
CA ALA A 453 4.78 11.90 2.01
C ALA A 453 3.37 12.35 2.44
N GLN A 454 2.32 11.56 2.22
CA GLN A 454 0.94 11.97 2.48
C GLN A 454 0.30 11.26 3.68
N TYR A 455 0.68 10.01 3.94
CA TYR A 455 -0.01 9.12 4.88
C TYR A 455 0.88 8.60 6.00
N MET A 456 2.18 8.42 5.77
CA MET A 456 3.10 7.93 6.80
C MET A 456 3.75 9.06 7.59
N VAL A 457 4.32 10.03 6.87
CA VAL A 457 4.87 11.28 7.43
C VAL A 457 4.28 12.43 6.63
N PRO A 458 3.09 12.93 7.02
CA PRO A 458 2.38 13.95 6.26
C PRO A 458 3.20 15.23 6.11
N HIS A 459 3.43 15.64 4.87
CA HIS A 459 4.26 16.80 4.51
C HIS A 459 3.73 18.14 5.02
N ASN A 460 2.41 18.23 5.23
CA ASN A 460 1.73 19.43 5.70
C ASN A 460 1.87 19.68 7.21
N LEU A 461 2.49 18.76 7.96
CA LEU A 461 2.83 18.98 9.36
C LEU A 461 3.90 20.07 9.52
N GLU A 462 3.85 20.77 10.65
CA GLU A 462 4.91 21.69 11.07
C GLU A 462 6.24 20.94 11.21
N THR A 463 7.37 21.61 11.04
CA THR A 463 8.70 20.98 11.01
C THR A 463 8.99 20.12 12.24
N ASN A 464 8.67 20.57 13.47
CA ASN A 464 8.92 19.79 14.68
C ASN A 464 8.02 18.56 14.75
N GLU A 465 6.73 18.69 14.46
CA GLU A 465 5.77 17.58 14.44
C GLU A 465 6.12 16.55 13.35
N ARG A 466 6.50 17.03 12.17
CA ARG A 466 6.93 16.21 11.03
C ARG A 466 8.16 15.39 11.38
N MET A 467 9.14 15.99 12.06
CA MET A 467 10.36 15.28 12.49
C MET A 467 10.12 14.35 13.67
N LYS A 468 9.24 14.70 14.63
CA LYS A 468 8.77 13.79 15.69
C LYS A 468 8.11 12.55 15.08
N CYS A 469 7.20 12.74 14.13
CA CYS A 469 6.54 11.66 13.39
C CYS A 469 7.56 10.77 12.65
N LEU A 470 8.51 11.38 11.92
CA LEU A 470 9.55 10.64 11.20
C LEU A 470 10.45 9.83 12.15
N TYR A 471 10.83 10.42 13.29
CA TYR A 471 11.67 9.80 14.31
C TYR A 471 11.06 8.50 14.83
N TYR A 472 9.83 8.55 15.34
CA TYR A 472 9.16 7.36 15.90
C TYR A 472 8.77 6.34 14.82
N LEU A 473 8.43 6.80 13.61
CA LEU A 473 8.23 5.88 12.49
C LEU A 473 9.51 5.09 12.22
N TYR A 474 10.65 5.76 12.01
CA TYR A 474 11.90 5.08 11.67
C TYR A 474 12.37 4.13 12.77
N ALA A 475 12.19 4.52 14.04
CA ALA A 475 12.43 3.70 15.21
C ALA A 475 11.68 2.36 15.15
N THR A 476 10.41 2.39 14.73
CA THR A 476 9.54 1.19 14.72
C THR A 476 9.59 0.36 13.44
N LEU A 477 10.30 0.80 12.39
CA LEU A 477 10.42 0.06 11.12
C LEU A 477 11.31 -1.19 11.23
N ASP A 478 11.01 -2.20 10.40
CA ASP A 478 11.88 -3.35 10.23
C ASP A 478 13.15 -3.03 9.42
N SER A 479 14.14 -3.93 9.44
CA SER A 479 15.44 -3.71 8.78
C SER A 479 15.33 -3.48 7.27
N ASN A 480 14.36 -4.10 6.60
CA ASN A 480 14.20 -3.99 5.15
C ASN A 480 13.45 -2.72 4.76
N ALA A 481 12.48 -2.29 5.57
CA ALA A 481 11.74 -1.04 5.42
C ALA A 481 12.67 0.16 5.61
N VAL A 482 13.55 0.12 6.63
CA VAL A 482 14.62 1.11 6.81
C VAL A 482 15.53 1.20 5.58
N LYS A 483 15.98 0.06 5.03
CA LYS A 483 16.82 0.04 3.81
C LYS A 483 16.09 0.59 2.59
N ALA A 484 14.80 0.30 2.44
CA ALA A 484 13.98 0.84 1.36
C ALA A 484 13.87 2.37 1.45
N LEU A 485 13.63 2.89 2.66
CA LEU A 485 13.57 4.32 2.91
C LEU A 485 14.92 5.02 2.66
N ASN A 486 16.02 4.39 3.08
CA ASN A 486 17.37 4.91 2.81
C ASN A 486 17.69 4.95 1.30
N GLU A 487 17.26 3.93 0.54
CA GLU A 487 17.43 3.92 -0.92
C GLU A 487 16.54 4.98 -1.59
N MET A 488 15.33 5.22 -1.08
CA MET A 488 14.45 6.29 -1.52
C MET A 488 15.14 7.66 -1.46
N TRP A 489 15.76 7.99 -0.32
CA TRP A 489 16.48 9.27 -0.13
C TRP A 489 17.69 9.38 -1.04
N LYS A 490 18.39 8.28 -1.26
CA LYS A 490 19.52 8.22 -2.18
C LYS A 490 19.08 8.41 -3.63
N CYS A 491 17.97 7.79 -4.05
CA CYS A 491 17.41 7.94 -5.39
C CYS A 491 16.94 9.37 -5.67
N GLN A 492 16.23 9.99 -4.72
CA GLN A 492 15.82 11.39 -4.83
C GLN A 492 17.03 12.33 -4.92
N ASN A 493 18.04 12.14 -4.05
CA ASN A 493 19.27 12.92 -4.11
C ASN A 493 19.99 12.80 -5.46
N LEU A 494 20.11 11.57 -5.98
CA LEU A 494 20.72 11.33 -7.30
C LEU A 494 19.95 12.04 -8.41
N LEU A 495 18.62 11.97 -8.40
CA LEU A 495 17.77 12.62 -9.39
C LEU A 495 17.88 14.14 -9.32
N ARG A 496 17.92 14.73 -8.12
CA ARG A 496 18.14 16.17 -7.91
C ARG A 496 19.45 16.65 -8.55
N HIS A 497 20.54 15.88 -8.36
CA HIS A 497 21.82 16.16 -9.01
C HIS A 497 21.73 16.04 -10.53
N GLN A 498 21.03 15.03 -11.06
CA GLN A 498 20.84 14.88 -12.50
C GLN A 498 20.06 16.04 -13.13
N VAL A 499 19.04 16.56 -12.43
CA VAL A 499 18.28 17.72 -12.89
C VAL A 499 19.12 19.00 -12.79
N LYS A 500 19.91 19.16 -11.72
CA LYS A 500 20.86 20.27 -11.60
C LYS A 500 21.87 20.28 -12.75
N ASP A 501 22.50 19.14 -13.03
CA ASP A 501 23.43 18.99 -14.17
C ASP A 501 22.75 19.34 -15.50
N LEU A 502 21.48 18.97 -15.69
CA LEU A 502 20.72 19.32 -16.88
C LEU A 502 20.52 20.84 -17.01
N VAL A 503 20.14 21.51 -15.92
CA VAL A 503 19.99 22.97 -15.89
C VAL A 503 21.31 23.67 -16.17
N ASP A 504 22.42 23.19 -15.60
CA ASP A 504 23.76 23.73 -15.82
C ASP A 504 24.21 23.56 -17.29
N LEU A 505 23.91 22.41 -17.91
CA LEU A 505 24.19 22.19 -19.34
C LEU A 505 23.38 23.12 -20.25
N ILE A 506 22.13 23.41 -19.90
CA ILE A 506 21.25 24.32 -20.67
C ILE A 506 21.75 25.78 -20.59
N LYS A 507 22.46 26.15 -19.51
CA LYS A 507 23.08 27.48 -19.38
C LYS A 507 24.34 27.65 -20.22
N GLN A 508 24.97 26.56 -20.64
CA GLN A 508 26.17 26.63 -21.46
C GLN A 508 25.84 27.05 -22.90
N PRO A 509 26.83 27.60 -23.65
CA PRO A 509 26.66 27.89 -25.07
C PRO A 509 26.21 26.65 -25.85
N LYS A 510 25.21 26.81 -26.71
CA LYS A 510 24.65 25.72 -27.50
C LYS A 510 25.65 25.29 -28.59
N THR A 511 26.10 24.05 -28.50
CA THR A 511 27.01 23.39 -29.44
C THR A 511 26.46 21.98 -29.72
N ASP A 512 26.95 21.31 -30.76
CA ASP A 512 26.57 19.92 -31.04
C ASP A 512 26.97 18.98 -29.88
N ALA A 513 28.09 19.28 -29.22
CA ALA A 513 28.56 18.53 -28.06
C ALA A 513 27.63 18.73 -26.84
N SER A 514 27.26 19.97 -26.52
CA SER A 514 26.34 20.24 -25.40
C SER A 514 24.93 19.70 -25.67
N SER A 515 24.46 19.75 -26.92
CA SER A 515 23.16 19.16 -27.32
C SER A 515 23.14 17.63 -27.12
N LYS A 516 24.22 16.91 -27.48
CA LYS A 516 24.35 15.47 -27.20
C LYS A 516 24.40 15.18 -25.70
N ALA A 517 25.05 16.03 -24.91
CA ALA A 517 25.12 15.89 -23.46
C ALA A 517 23.74 16.10 -22.80
N ILE A 518 22.98 17.12 -23.23
CA ILE A 518 21.60 17.39 -22.79
C ILE A 518 20.72 16.18 -23.09
N PHE A 519 20.75 15.67 -24.32
CA PHE A 519 19.98 14.49 -24.70
C PHE A 519 20.34 13.27 -23.84
N SER A 520 21.63 13.07 -23.57
CA SER A 520 22.09 11.98 -22.70
C SER A 520 21.55 12.12 -21.26
N LYS A 521 21.52 13.33 -20.70
CA LYS A 521 20.93 13.58 -19.37
C LYS A 521 19.42 13.39 -19.35
N VAL A 522 18.71 13.82 -20.39
CA VAL A 522 17.27 13.55 -20.56
C VAL A 522 16.99 12.05 -20.52
N MET A 523 17.76 11.25 -21.26
CA MET A 523 17.62 9.79 -21.28
C MET A 523 17.86 9.13 -19.91
N VAL A 524 18.68 9.74 -19.06
CA VAL A 524 18.92 9.25 -17.70
C VAL A 524 17.74 9.59 -16.79
N ILE A 525 17.20 10.81 -16.88
CA ILE A 525 16.06 11.26 -16.06
C ILE A 525 14.78 10.48 -16.39
N THR A 526 14.52 10.20 -17.68
CA THR A 526 13.28 9.52 -18.10
C THR A 526 13.16 8.09 -17.59
N ARG A 527 14.28 7.42 -17.29
CA ARG A 527 14.29 6.08 -16.64
C ARG A 527 13.76 6.10 -15.20
N ASN A 528 13.69 7.28 -14.61
CA ASN A 528 13.18 7.52 -13.26
C ASN A 528 11.73 8.02 -13.26
N LEU A 529 11.06 8.01 -14.43
CA LEU A 529 9.69 8.46 -14.63
C LEU A 529 8.80 7.31 -15.15
N PRO A 530 7.48 7.37 -14.93
CA PRO A 530 6.54 6.39 -15.48
C PRO A 530 6.43 6.56 -17.00
N ASP A 531 6.02 5.50 -17.72
CA ASP A 531 5.88 5.49 -19.19
C ASP A 531 7.11 6.09 -19.92
N PRO A 532 8.27 5.40 -19.91
CA PRO A 532 9.53 5.96 -20.41
C PRO A 532 9.48 6.37 -21.89
N GLY A 533 8.59 5.74 -22.69
CA GLY A 533 8.37 6.10 -24.08
C GLY A 533 7.82 7.53 -24.20
N LYS A 534 6.73 7.84 -23.50
CA LYS A 534 6.19 9.22 -23.49
C LYS A 534 7.04 10.19 -22.70
N ALA A 535 7.69 9.74 -21.62
CA ALA A 535 8.55 10.58 -20.79
C ALA A 535 9.69 11.18 -21.61
N GLN A 536 10.26 10.45 -22.59
CA GLN A 536 11.31 10.98 -23.46
C GLN A 536 10.86 12.18 -24.28
N ASP A 537 9.70 12.09 -24.94
CA ASP A 537 9.15 13.19 -25.73
C ASP A 537 8.78 14.40 -24.86
N PHE A 538 8.18 14.13 -23.69
CA PHE A 538 7.85 15.19 -22.74
C PHE A 538 9.09 15.87 -22.16
N MET A 539 10.15 15.12 -21.85
CA MET A 539 11.39 15.73 -21.36
C MET A 539 12.11 16.52 -22.45
N LYS A 540 12.04 16.11 -23.72
CA LYS A 540 12.53 16.93 -24.84
C LYS A 540 11.75 18.24 -24.96
N LYS A 541 10.42 18.18 -24.79
CA LYS A 541 9.59 19.40 -24.73
C LYS A 541 9.96 20.27 -23.52
N PHE A 542 10.24 19.65 -22.37
CA PHE A 542 10.62 20.36 -21.16
C PHE A 542 11.98 21.07 -21.30
N THR A 543 12.97 20.43 -21.94
CA THR A 543 14.25 21.10 -22.21
C THR A 543 14.08 22.31 -23.12
N GLN A 544 13.20 22.26 -24.12
CA GLN A 544 12.88 23.42 -24.95
C GLN A 544 12.30 24.57 -24.10
N VAL A 545 11.35 24.26 -23.21
CA VAL A 545 10.78 25.26 -22.29
C VAL A 545 11.84 25.84 -21.36
N LEU A 546 12.79 25.02 -20.88
CA LEU A 546 13.88 25.49 -20.03
C LEU A 546 14.89 26.37 -20.79
N GLU A 547 15.12 26.12 -22.08
CA GLU A 547 15.93 26.98 -22.95
C GLU A 547 15.30 28.37 -23.13
N ASP A 548 13.97 28.43 -23.26
CA ASP A 548 13.23 29.64 -23.62
C ASP A 548 12.75 30.47 -22.39
N ASP A 549 12.25 29.82 -21.33
CA ASP A 549 11.68 30.50 -20.14
C ASP A 549 12.69 30.52 -18.98
N GLU A 550 13.41 31.64 -18.87
CA GLU A 550 14.35 31.89 -17.77
C GLU A 550 13.71 31.83 -16.38
N LYS A 551 12.43 32.22 -16.24
CA LYS A 551 11.74 32.18 -14.95
C LYS A 551 11.49 30.75 -14.49
N ILE A 552 11.07 29.86 -15.40
CA ILE A 552 10.92 28.42 -15.06
C ILE A 552 12.28 27.83 -14.68
N ARG A 553 13.33 28.19 -15.42
CA ARG A 553 14.70 27.74 -15.14
C ARG A 553 15.18 28.16 -13.76
N SER A 554 14.96 29.42 -13.38
CA SER A 554 15.33 29.96 -12.06
C SER A 554 14.56 29.27 -10.92
N GLN A 555 13.25 29.00 -11.10
CA GLN A 555 12.48 28.25 -10.11
C GLN A 555 12.95 26.81 -9.96
N LEU A 556 13.30 26.15 -11.07
CA LEU A 556 13.82 24.78 -11.04
C LEU A 556 15.21 24.73 -10.39
N GLU A 557 16.06 25.72 -10.65
CA GLU A 557 17.38 25.85 -10.02
C GLU A 557 17.28 26.02 -8.50
N MET A 558 16.34 26.85 -8.03
CA MET A 558 16.05 26.99 -6.61
C MET A 558 15.59 25.66 -6.00
N LEU A 559 14.68 24.94 -6.68
CA LEU A 559 14.14 23.66 -6.22
C LEU A 559 15.21 22.57 -6.06
N VAL A 560 16.18 22.49 -6.99
CA VAL A 560 17.27 21.50 -6.93
C VAL A 560 18.46 21.96 -6.09
N SER A 561 18.46 23.20 -5.60
CA SER A 561 19.49 23.69 -4.70
C SER A 561 19.55 22.85 -3.43
N PRO A 562 20.74 22.46 -2.93
CA PRO A 562 20.87 21.71 -1.69
C PRO A 562 20.45 22.51 -0.44
N THR A 563 20.25 23.82 -0.55
CA THR A 563 19.79 24.72 0.53
C THR A 563 18.30 25.06 0.45
N CYS A 564 17.55 24.46 -0.49
CA CYS A 564 16.12 24.70 -0.64
C CYS A 564 15.34 24.18 0.57
N SER A 565 14.55 25.03 1.22
CA SER A 565 13.64 24.61 2.29
C SER A 565 12.36 23.98 1.75
N CYS A 566 11.66 23.20 2.56
CA CYS A 566 10.39 22.57 2.15
C CYS A 566 9.36 23.63 1.72
N LYS A 567 9.31 24.77 2.44
CA LYS A 567 8.43 25.91 2.11
C LYS A 567 8.78 26.55 0.76
N GLN A 568 10.08 26.71 0.46
CA GLN A 568 10.52 27.22 -0.84
C GLN A 568 10.16 26.25 -1.96
N ALA A 569 10.38 24.94 -1.74
CA ALA A 569 10.07 23.91 -2.72
C ALA A 569 8.58 23.91 -3.12
N GLU A 570 7.67 24.01 -2.16
CA GLU A 570 6.23 24.15 -2.43
C GLU A 570 5.91 25.38 -3.29
N GLY A 571 6.59 26.51 -3.04
CA GLY A 571 6.48 27.71 -3.85
C GLY A 571 6.95 27.48 -5.30
N CYS A 572 8.12 26.89 -5.48
CA CYS A 572 8.71 26.60 -6.79
C CYS A 572 7.82 25.65 -7.62
N VAL A 573 7.35 24.55 -7.03
CA VAL A 573 6.48 23.58 -7.72
C VAL A 573 5.18 24.25 -8.18
N ARG A 574 4.60 25.11 -7.34
CA ARG A 574 3.37 25.86 -7.65
C ARG A 574 3.55 26.79 -8.84
N GLU A 575 4.62 27.57 -8.86
CA GLU A 575 4.90 28.53 -9.95
C GLU A 575 5.22 27.83 -11.27
N ILE A 576 6.04 26.76 -11.25
CA ILE A 576 6.34 25.96 -12.43
C ILE A 576 5.05 25.34 -13.00
N THR A 577 4.24 24.71 -12.15
CA THR A 577 2.98 24.07 -12.56
C THR A 577 2.00 25.09 -13.16
N LYS A 578 1.89 26.28 -12.55
CA LYS A 578 1.01 27.36 -13.01
C LYS A 578 1.40 27.87 -14.40
N LYS A 579 2.70 28.07 -14.65
CA LYS A 579 3.21 28.53 -15.96
C LYS A 579 3.04 27.47 -17.06
N LEU A 580 3.34 26.20 -16.76
CA LEU A 580 3.20 25.10 -17.72
C LEU A 580 1.73 24.72 -18.01
N GLY A 581 0.79 25.11 -17.15
CA GLY A 581 -0.64 24.84 -17.28
C GLY A 581 -1.42 25.82 -18.15
N ASN A 582 -0.76 26.82 -18.75
CA ASN A 582 -1.41 27.81 -19.63
C ASN A 582 -1.15 27.51 -21.11
N PRO A 583 -2.19 27.43 -21.97
CA PRO A 583 -3.63 27.56 -21.65
C PRO A 583 -4.19 26.33 -20.91
N LYS A 584 -5.19 26.55 -20.04
CA LYS A 584 -5.83 25.52 -19.22
C LYS A 584 -6.50 24.46 -20.11
N GLN A 585 -5.88 23.28 -20.20
CA GLN A 585 -6.49 22.09 -20.79
C GLN A 585 -6.88 21.10 -19.68
N PRO A 586 -8.09 20.49 -19.71
CA PRO A 586 -8.59 19.62 -18.65
C PRO A 586 -7.73 18.36 -18.42
N THR A 587 -7.05 17.87 -19.46
CA THR A 587 -6.09 16.76 -19.37
C THR A 587 -4.84 17.12 -20.17
N ASN A 588 -3.78 17.58 -19.50
CA ASN A 588 -2.48 17.86 -20.12
C ASN A 588 -1.46 16.80 -19.67
N PRO A 589 -1.23 15.72 -20.45
CA PRO A 589 -0.32 14.63 -20.07
C PRO A 589 1.14 15.08 -19.87
N PHE A 590 1.56 16.14 -20.58
CA PHE A 590 2.89 16.73 -20.39
C PHE A 590 3.03 17.33 -18.99
N LEU A 591 2.02 18.07 -18.52
CA LEU A 591 2.04 18.66 -17.17
C LEU A 591 2.03 17.58 -16.08
N GLU A 592 1.27 16.50 -16.28
CA GLU A 592 1.25 15.37 -15.34
C GLU A 592 2.63 14.70 -15.22
N MET A 593 3.34 14.52 -16.34
CA MET A 593 4.70 13.99 -16.34
C MET A 593 5.67 14.88 -15.56
N ILE A 594 5.59 16.20 -15.77
CA ILE A 594 6.43 17.16 -15.04
C ILE A 594 6.09 17.19 -13.55
N LYS A 595 4.81 17.06 -13.17
CA LYS A 595 4.44 16.92 -11.76
C LYS A 595 5.11 15.72 -11.10
N PHE A 596 5.18 14.56 -11.78
CA PHE A 596 5.94 13.43 -11.25
C PHE A 596 7.41 13.77 -11.04
N LEU A 597 8.06 14.45 -11.99
CA LEU A 597 9.44 14.87 -11.80
C LEU A 597 9.59 15.82 -10.61
N LEU A 598 8.75 16.85 -10.52
CA LEU A 598 8.80 17.87 -9.47
C LEU A 598 8.56 17.28 -8.07
N GLU A 599 7.56 16.40 -7.91
CA GLU A 599 7.26 15.73 -6.64
C GLU A 599 8.41 14.86 -6.13
N ARG A 600 9.26 14.32 -7.03
CA ARG A 600 10.43 13.52 -6.64
C ARG A 600 11.66 14.34 -6.25
N ILE A 601 11.86 15.50 -6.88
CA ILE A 601 13.05 16.34 -6.65
C ILE A 601 12.82 17.40 -5.56
N ALA A 602 11.56 17.74 -5.31
CA ALA A 602 11.21 18.67 -4.25
C ALA A 602 11.58 18.08 -2.88
N PRO A 603 12.34 18.80 -2.03
CA PRO A 603 12.48 18.41 -0.64
C PRO A 603 11.14 18.58 0.08
N VAL A 604 10.59 17.47 0.56
CA VAL A 604 9.29 17.44 1.25
C VAL A 604 9.43 17.28 2.76
N HIS A 605 10.43 16.50 3.20
CA HIS A 605 10.65 16.23 4.62
C HIS A 605 11.93 16.83 5.16
N ILE A 606 12.97 16.91 4.34
CA ILE A 606 14.34 17.18 4.79
C ILE A 606 14.82 18.51 4.23
N ASP A 607 15.07 19.45 5.13
CA ASP A 607 15.77 20.70 4.92
C ASP A 607 16.57 21.07 6.18
N THR A 608 17.20 22.24 6.20
CA THR A 608 18.06 22.69 7.30
C THR A 608 17.33 22.77 8.64
N GLU A 609 16.11 23.32 8.66
CA GLU A 609 15.30 23.42 9.88
C GLU A 609 14.86 22.04 10.37
N SER A 610 14.52 21.14 9.44
CA SER A 610 14.12 19.76 9.75
C SER A 610 15.27 18.97 10.38
N ILE A 611 16.50 19.11 9.90
CA ILE A 611 17.66 18.47 10.53
C ILE A 611 17.88 19.01 11.95
N SER A 612 17.78 20.33 12.16
CA SER A 612 17.87 20.93 13.49
C SER A 612 16.77 20.42 14.44
N ALA A 613 15.52 20.29 13.96
CA ALA A 613 14.43 19.74 14.76
C ALA A 613 14.64 18.27 15.09
N LEU A 614 15.13 17.47 14.12
CA LEU A 614 15.37 16.05 14.31
C LEU A 614 16.50 15.78 15.33
N ILE A 615 17.64 16.49 15.24
CA ILE A 615 18.72 16.34 16.24
C ILE A 615 18.26 16.80 17.63
N LYS A 616 17.47 17.87 17.72
CA LYS A 616 16.86 18.32 18.99
C LYS A 616 15.93 17.25 19.56
N GLN A 617 15.14 16.56 18.73
CA GLN A 617 14.29 15.46 19.18
C GLN A 617 15.10 14.28 19.71
N VAL A 618 16.22 13.93 19.06
CA VAL A 618 17.15 12.91 19.54
C VAL A 618 17.72 13.30 20.91
N ASN A 619 18.15 14.55 21.08
CA ASN A 619 18.67 15.03 22.37
C ASN A 619 17.62 14.96 23.48
N LYS A 620 16.35 15.31 23.20
CA LYS A 620 15.26 15.16 24.18
C LYS A 620 15.05 13.71 24.63
N SER A 621 15.14 12.75 23.70
CA SER A 621 15.00 11.32 24.03
C SER A 621 16.20 10.82 24.83
N ILE A 622 17.41 11.31 24.53
CA ILE A 622 18.63 11.02 25.30
C ILE A 622 18.51 11.49 26.76
N ASP A 623 18.00 12.71 26.99
CA ASP A 623 17.88 13.30 28.33
C ASP A 623 16.69 12.73 29.13
N GLY A 624 15.90 11.84 28.52
CA GLY A 624 14.68 11.26 29.08
C GLY A 624 13.46 12.14 28.79
N THR A 625 12.58 11.68 27.90
CA THR A 625 11.31 12.36 27.58
C THR A 625 10.11 11.48 27.89
N ALA A 626 9.03 12.08 28.40
CA ALA A 626 7.76 11.40 28.60
C ALA A 626 7.09 11.01 27.27
N ASP A 627 7.47 11.66 26.16
CA ASP A 627 6.92 11.39 24.83
C ASP A 627 7.22 9.96 24.35
N ASP A 628 8.33 9.35 24.76
CA ASP A 628 8.75 8.02 24.28
C ASP A 628 7.76 6.93 24.77
N GLU A 629 7.37 7.00 26.05
CA GLU A 629 6.42 6.08 26.68
C GLU A 629 5.01 6.20 26.08
N ASP A 630 4.57 7.44 25.86
CA ASP A 630 3.24 7.76 25.31
C ASP A 630 3.08 7.31 23.85
N GLU A 631 4.13 7.43 23.03
CA GLU A 631 4.17 7.00 21.63
C GLU A 631 4.34 5.47 21.47
N GLY A 632 4.33 4.73 22.58
CA GLY A 632 4.38 3.27 22.58
C GLY A 632 5.76 2.72 22.20
N VAL A 633 6.81 3.53 22.38
CA VAL A 633 8.21 3.11 22.35
C VAL A 633 8.63 2.82 23.79
N PRO A 634 8.67 1.56 24.25
CA PRO A 634 8.86 1.26 25.66
C PRO A 634 10.24 1.74 26.14
N THR A 635 10.25 2.60 27.15
CA THR A 635 11.45 3.15 27.82
C THR A 635 12.20 2.10 28.68
N ASP A 636 11.72 0.86 28.71
CA ASP A 636 12.29 -0.19 29.56
C ASP A 636 13.60 -0.78 29.02
N GLN A 637 14.65 -0.50 29.81
CA GLN A 637 16.01 -1.04 29.85
C GLN A 637 16.95 -0.60 28.71
N ALA A 638 18.08 -0.03 29.14
CA ALA A 638 19.21 0.57 28.41
C ALA A 638 19.62 -0.07 27.06
N ILE A 639 19.34 -1.36 26.85
CA ILE A 639 19.64 -2.08 25.61
C ILE A 639 18.69 -1.64 24.46
N ARG A 640 17.41 -1.36 24.74
CA ARG A 640 16.45 -0.88 23.73
C ARG A 640 16.57 0.61 23.47
N ALA A 641 16.75 1.42 24.51
CA ALA A 641 17.14 2.82 24.37
C ALA A 641 18.40 2.94 23.50
N GLY A 642 19.41 2.10 23.74
CA GLY A 642 20.61 2.04 22.88
C GLY A 642 20.33 1.63 21.43
N LEU A 643 19.37 0.72 21.16
CA LEU A 643 18.99 0.31 19.80
C LEU A 643 18.18 1.39 19.06
N GLU A 644 17.28 2.08 19.75
CA GLU A 644 16.48 3.17 19.18
C GLU A 644 17.31 4.44 19.00
N LEU A 645 18.18 4.78 19.95
CA LEU A 645 19.22 5.81 19.78
C LEU A 645 20.16 5.47 18.64
N LEU A 646 20.49 4.19 18.45
CA LEU A 646 21.31 3.73 17.32
C LEU A 646 20.55 3.81 16.00
N LYS A 647 19.25 3.50 15.94
CA LYS A 647 18.41 3.70 14.74
C LYS A 647 18.25 5.19 14.42
N ALA A 648 17.96 6.02 15.41
CA ALA A 648 17.85 7.47 15.27
C ALA A 648 19.17 8.11 14.82
N SER A 649 20.28 7.71 15.43
CA SER A 649 21.62 8.08 15.00
C SER A 649 21.92 7.56 13.60
N ILE A 650 21.43 6.39 13.22
CA ILE A 650 21.51 5.87 11.85
C ILE A 650 20.72 6.74 10.88
N VAL A 651 19.52 7.24 11.23
CA VAL A 651 18.77 8.20 10.39
C VAL A 651 19.65 9.39 10.08
N LEU A 652 20.18 10.05 11.11
CA LEU A 652 21.03 11.22 10.94
C LEU A 652 22.30 10.89 10.15
N VAL A 653 22.93 9.74 10.38
CA VAL A 653 24.08 9.29 9.59
C VAL A 653 23.70 9.04 8.13
N VAL A 654 22.54 8.45 7.83
CA VAL A 654 22.06 8.26 6.45
C VAL A 654 21.80 9.61 5.80
N LEU A 655 21.10 10.50 6.49
CA LEU A 655 20.81 11.85 6.02
C LEU A 655 22.09 12.67 5.82
N SER A 656 23.15 12.44 6.59
CA SER A 656 24.45 13.09 6.38
C SER A 656 25.12 12.72 5.05
N PHE A 657 24.75 11.58 4.45
CA PHE A 657 25.22 11.19 3.12
C PHE A 657 24.31 11.70 1.99
N THR A 658 23.00 11.75 2.22
CA THR A 658 22.02 12.14 1.18
C THR A 658 21.75 13.64 1.14
N HIS A 659 21.82 14.32 2.29
CA HIS A 659 21.53 15.74 2.48
C HIS A 659 22.61 16.45 3.33
N PRO A 660 23.92 16.34 2.99
CA PRO A 660 24.99 16.85 3.84
C PRO A 660 24.90 18.35 4.11
N ILE A 661 24.46 19.14 3.13
CA ILE A 661 24.37 20.60 3.23
C ILE A 661 23.25 21.04 4.20
N SER A 662 22.21 20.23 4.37
CA SER A 662 21.12 20.53 5.32
C SER A 662 21.59 20.47 6.78
N PHE A 663 22.74 19.87 7.07
CA PHE A 663 23.34 19.89 8.42
C PHE A 663 24.11 21.19 8.71
N HIS A 664 24.30 22.06 7.71
CA HIS A 664 25.13 23.25 7.82
C HIS A 664 24.38 24.41 8.48
N SER A 665 24.14 24.29 9.79
CA SER A 665 23.58 25.34 10.64
C SER A 665 24.27 25.36 12.01
N ALA A 666 24.32 26.54 12.65
CA ALA A 666 24.89 26.69 13.98
C ALA A 666 24.19 25.75 14.98
N GLU A 667 22.86 25.77 15.01
CA GLU A 667 22.04 24.95 15.92
C GLU A 667 22.30 23.45 15.79
N THR A 668 22.44 22.95 14.54
CA THR A 668 22.73 21.53 14.29
C THR A 668 24.12 21.16 14.81
N PHE A 669 25.13 21.98 14.52
CA PHE A 669 26.50 21.70 14.96
C PHE A 669 26.69 21.84 16.47
N GLU A 670 26.02 22.80 17.12
CA GLU A 670 25.98 22.93 18.58
C GLU A 670 25.37 21.68 19.22
N SER A 671 24.22 21.22 18.70
CA SER A 671 23.55 20.01 19.17
C SER A 671 24.44 18.78 19.00
N LEU A 672 25.10 18.61 17.85
CA LEU A 672 26.05 17.52 17.60
C LEU A 672 27.28 17.59 18.51
N LEU A 673 27.72 18.79 18.89
CA LEU A 673 28.85 18.98 19.80
C LEU A 673 28.48 18.55 21.23
N ALA A 674 27.23 18.79 21.65
CA ALA A 674 26.69 18.22 22.88
C ALA A 674 26.68 16.68 22.82
N CYS A 675 26.13 16.09 21.74
CA CYS A 675 26.13 14.63 21.52
C CYS A 675 27.54 14.03 21.58
N LEU A 676 28.54 14.74 21.03
CA LEU A 676 29.92 14.27 20.98
C LEU A 676 30.59 14.20 22.37
N LYS A 677 30.16 15.07 23.29
CA LYS A 677 30.67 15.15 24.66
C LYS A 677 29.99 14.19 25.62
N MET A 678 28.96 13.48 25.17
CA MET A 678 28.29 12.46 25.97
C MET A 678 29.19 11.23 26.18
N ASP A 679 28.95 10.55 27.30
CA ASP A 679 29.65 9.31 27.66
C ASP A 679 29.19 8.11 26.82
N ASP A 680 27.98 8.17 26.23
CA ASP A 680 27.49 7.11 25.34
C ASP A 680 28.35 6.99 24.07
N GLU A 681 28.99 5.84 23.91
CA GLU A 681 29.91 5.61 22.80
C GLU A 681 29.23 5.64 21.42
N LYS A 682 27.98 5.16 21.31
CA LYS A 682 27.26 5.09 20.02
C LYS A 682 26.83 6.46 19.56
N VAL A 683 26.35 7.30 20.48
CA VAL A 683 25.98 8.69 20.21
C VAL A 683 27.21 9.48 19.77
N ALA A 684 28.33 9.38 20.50
CA ALA A 684 29.58 10.05 20.15
C ALA A 684 30.15 9.56 18.81
N GLU A 685 30.08 8.25 18.52
CA GLU A 685 30.49 7.68 17.22
C GLU A 685 29.67 8.24 16.05
N ALA A 686 28.36 8.38 16.23
CA ALA A 686 27.47 8.92 15.21
C ALA A 686 27.74 10.42 14.98
N ALA A 687 27.90 11.21 16.05
CA ALA A 687 28.23 12.62 15.95
C ALA A 687 29.54 12.85 15.19
N LEU A 688 30.61 12.11 15.52
CA LEU A 688 31.87 12.18 14.76
C LEU A 688 31.68 11.82 13.29
N GLN A 689 30.90 10.79 12.98
CA GLN A 689 30.64 10.39 11.61
C GLN A 689 29.87 11.47 10.82
N ILE A 690 28.91 12.16 11.46
CA ILE A 690 28.17 13.26 10.86
C ILE A 690 29.11 14.46 10.62
N PHE A 691 29.90 14.89 11.62
CA PHE A 691 30.90 15.95 11.45
C PHE A 691 31.86 15.69 10.30
N LYS A 692 32.32 14.44 10.15
CA LYS A 692 33.15 14.04 9.00
C LYS A 692 32.46 14.31 7.67
N ASN A 693 31.17 13.97 7.57
CA ASN A 693 30.42 14.00 6.32
C ASN A 693 29.95 15.40 5.94
N THR A 694 29.71 16.28 6.91
CA THR A 694 29.05 17.58 6.71
C THR A 694 29.90 18.78 7.11
N GLY A 695 31.01 18.56 7.82
CA GLY A 695 31.79 19.63 8.44
C GLY A 695 32.74 20.40 7.53
N SER A 696 32.71 20.20 6.21
CA SER A 696 33.70 20.75 5.28
C SER A 696 33.81 22.28 5.29
N LYS A 697 32.77 22.98 5.75
CA LYS A 697 32.71 24.44 5.85
C LYS A 697 32.65 24.98 7.29
N ILE A 698 32.82 24.13 8.30
CA ILE A 698 32.77 24.56 9.71
C ILE A 698 33.88 25.57 10.02
N GLU A 699 35.08 25.38 9.47
CA GLU A 699 36.21 26.29 9.73
C GLU A 699 35.98 27.71 9.19
N GLU A 700 35.25 27.85 8.09
CA GLU A 700 34.95 29.13 7.44
C GLU A 700 33.77 29.83 8.13
N ASP A 701 32.64 29.14 8.28
CA ASP A 701 31.37 29.75 8.68
C ASP A 701 31.13 29.74 10.21
N PHE A 702 31.74 28.79 10.94
CA PHE A 702 31.47 28.55 12.37
C PHE A 702 32.77 28.39 13.20
N PRO A 703 33.59 29.45 13.34
CA PRO A 703 34.90 29.38 14.00
C PRO A 703 34.82 29.01 15.50
N HIS A 704 33.71 29.32 16.16
CA HIS A 704 33.47 28.94 17.55
C HIS A 704 33.28 27.42 17.71
N ILE A 705 32.54 26.76 16.80
CA ILE A 705 32.38 25.30 16.76
C ILE A 705 33.71 24.62 16.49
N ARG A 706 34.46 25.10 15.49
CA ARG A 706 35.81 24.61 15.17
C ARG A 706 36.70 24.58 16.42
N SER A 707 36.75 25.69 17.14
CA SER A 707 37.62 25.85 18.32
C SER A 707 37.20 24.92 19.47
N ALA A 708 35.90 24.72 19.67
CA ALA A 708 35.37 23.79 20.67
C ALA A 708 35.54 22.31 20.28
N LEU A 709 35.55 21.99 18.97
CA LEU A 709 35.63 20.63 18.46
C LEU A 709 37.06 20.07 18.53
N LEU A 710 38.08 20.87 18.24
CA LEU A 710 39.47 20.42 18.10
C LEU A 710 40.02 19.67 19.33
N PRO A 711 39.86 20.15 20.58
CA PRO A 711 40.36 19.44 21.76
C PRO A 711 39.73 18.06 21.94
N VAL A 712 38.43 17.95 21.64
CA VAL A 712 37.69 16.68 21.73
C VAL A 712 38.21 15.69 20.70
N LEU A 713 38.44 16.13 19.44
CA LEU A 713 39.00 15.27 18.41
C LEU A 713 40.40 14.76 18.76
N HIS A 714 41.26 15.61 19.33
CA HIS A 714 42.58 15.19 19.82
C HIS A 714 42.47 14.16 20.94
N HIS A 715 41.59 14.40 21.91
CA HIS A 715 41.37 13.47 23.01
C HIS A 715 40.87 12.11 22.49
N LYS A 716 39.84 12.08 21.64
CA LYS A 716 39.28 10.85 21.08
C LYS A 716 40.28 10.14 20.15
N ALA A 717 41.12 10.86 19.40
CA ALA A 717 42.16 10.27 18.55
C ALA A 717 43.30 9.62 19.36
N LYS A 718 43.62 10.15 20.55
CA LYS A 718 44.72 9.64 21.41
C LYS A 718 44.25 8.56 22.39
N LYS A 719 43.08 8.75 23.00
CA LYS A 719 42.60 7.93 24.13
C LYS A 719 41.23 7.29 23.90
N GLY A 720 40.50 7.68 22.86
CA GLY A 720 39.14 7.21 22.64
C GLY A 720 39.07 5.75 22.15
N PRO A 721 37.85 5.17 22.12
CA PRO A 721 37.62 3.88 21.50
C PRO A 721 38.05 3.87 20.03
N PRO A 722 38.50 2.73 19.47
CA PRO A 722 39.13 2.70 18.14
C PRO A 722 38.26 3.27 17.02
N ARG A 723 36.94 3.08 17.11
CA ARG A 723 36.00 3.60 16.11
C ARG A 723 35.83 5.11 16.19
N GLN A 724 35.79 5.68 17.40
CA GLN A 724 35.78 7.13 17.61
C GLN A 724 37.11 7.75 17.16
N ALA A 725 38.24 7.14 17.51
CA ALA A 725 39.57 7.60 17.11
C ALA A 725 39.73 7.68 15.57
N LYS A 726 39.26 6.64 14.86
CA LYS A 726 39.16 6.67 13.39
C LYS A 726 38.38 7.88 12.89
N TYR A 727 37.18 8.11 13.40
CA TYR A 727 36.35 9.21 12.89
C TYR A 727 36.94 10.56 13.27
N ALA A 728 37.54 10.71 14.45
CA ALA A 728 38.22 11.93 14.86
C ALA A 728 39.35 12.32 13.90
N ILE A 729 40.18 11.36 13.46
CA ILE A 729 41.21 11.60 12.44
C ILE A 729 40.62 12.04 11.11
N HIS A 730 39.50 11.43 10.69
CA HIS A 730 38.80 11.83 9.46
C HIS A 730 38.14 13.22 9.59
N CYS A 731 37.63 13.58 10.76
CA CYS A 731 37.11 14.93 11.04
C CYS A 731 38.23 15.97 10.95
N ILE A 732 39.40 15.69 11.56
CA ILE A 732 40.56 16.59 11.47
C ILE A 732 40.93 16.82 10.00
N HIS A 733 40.98 15.76 9.19
CA HIS A 733 41.26 15.85 7.76
C HIS A 733 40.23 16.68 6.99
N ALA A 734 38.93 16.48 7.28
CA ALA A 734 37.84 17.07 6.51
C ALA A 734 37.54 18.53 6.88
N ILE A 735 37.77 18.92 8.14
CA ILE A 735 37.31 20.20 8.69
C ILE A 735 38.46 21.24 8.76
N PHE A 736 39.69 20.82 9.05
CA PHE A 736 40.78 21.73 9.39
C PHE A 736 41.81 21.82 8.27
N SER A 737 42.01 23.03 7.74
CA SER A 737 43.12 23.36 6.84
C SER A 737 44.48 23.06 7.46
N SER A 738 44.64 23.33 8.77
CA SER A 738 45.82 23.03 9.58
C SER A 738 46.05 21.56 9.92
N LYS A 739 45.37 20.62 9.24
CA LYS A 739 45.43 19.16 9.49
C LYS A 739 46.84 18.58 9.67
N GLU A 740 47.84 19.07 8.95
CA GLU A 740 49.22 18.58 9.02
C GLU A 740 49.84 18.76 10.41
N THR A 741 49.67 19.95 11.01
CA THR A 741 50.18 20.22 12.35
C THR A 741 49.38 19.46 13.40
N GLN A 742 48.07 19.32 13.20
CA GLN A 742 47.21 18.52 14.08
C GLN A 742 47.62 17.04 14.08
N PHE A 743 47.93 16.47 12.91
CA PHE A 743 48.40 15.10 12.81
C PHE A 743 49.76 14.90 13.46
N ALA A 744 50.71 15.84 13.33
CA ALA A 744 52.01 15.73 13.99
C ALA A 744 51.87 15.64 15.53
N GLN A 745 51.05 16.52 16.11
CA GLN A 745 50.75 16.54 17.56
C GLN A 745 50.06 15.27 18.08
N ILE A 746 49.45 14.47 17.20
CA ILE A 746 48.83 13.19 17.54
C ILE A 746 49.79 12.03 17.26
N PHE A 747 50.50 12.07 16.14
CA PHE A 747 51.37 11.00 15.68
C PHE A 747 52.58 10.81 16.59
N GLU A 748 53.31 11.88 16.94
CA GLU A 748 54.57 11.74 17.69
C GLU A 748 54.38 11.11 19.09
N PRO A 749 53.39 11.51 19.91
CA PRO A 749 53.17 10.86 21.20
C PRO A 749 52.75 9.40 21.06
N LEU A 750 51.87 9.11 20.09
CA LEU A 750 51.38 7.74 19.87
C LEU A 750 52.47 6.83 19.30
N HIS A 751 53.35 7.35 18.45
CA HIS A 751 54.48 6.62 17.92
C HIS A 751 55.47 6.25 19.03
N LYS A 752 55.70 7.15 20.00
CA LYS A 752 56.54 6.87 21.18
C LYS A 752 55.90 5.89 22.17
N SER A 753 54.57 5.79 22.22
CA SER A 753 53.86 4.89 23.13
C SER A 753 53.74 3.45 22.60
N LEU A 754 54.26 3.14 21.42
CA LEU A 754 54.22 1.78 20.87
C LEU A 754 55.29 0.91 21.54
N ASP A 755 54.86 0.21 22.58
CA ASP A 755 55.68 -0.73 23.35
C ASP A 755 55.07 -2.15 23.28
N PRO A 756 55.82 -3.19 22.86
CA PRO A 756 55.33 -4.57 22.82
C PRO A 756 54.93 -5.14 24.19
N SER A 757 55.27 -4.47 25.31
CA SER A 757 54.91 -4.90 26.65
C SER A 757 53.42 -4.70 27.01
N ASN A 758 52.73 -3.76 26.34
CA ASN A 758 51.40 -3.28 26.75
C ASN A 758 50.32 -3.46 25.66
N PHE A 759 49.92 -4.70 25.38
CA PHE A 759 49.02 -5.03 24.26
C PHE A 759 47.67 -4.30 24.26
N GLU A 760 47.00 -4.17 25.40
CA GLU A 760 45.67 -3.52 25.46
C GLU A 760 45.72 -2.04 25.07
N HIS A 761 46.85 -1.37 25.31
CA HIS A 761 47.05 0.04 24.97
C HIS A 761 47.51 0.26 23.52
N LEU A 762 47.74 -0.79 22.72
CA LEU A 762 48.18 -0.65 21.33
C LEU A 762 47.03 -0.52 20.31
N ILE A 763 45.82 -0.93 20.65
CA ILE A 763 44.69 -1.00 19.70
C ILE A 763 44.34 0.38 19.13
N THR A 764 44.05 1.37 19.99
CA THR A 764 43.68 2.72 19.56
C THR A 764 44.84 3.41 18.83
N PRO A 765 46.09 3.43 19.36
CA PRO A 765 47.23 4.02 18.65
C PRO A 765 47.43 3.46 17.23
N LEU A 766 47.35 2.13 17.05
CA LEU A 766 47.50 1.51 15.72
C LEU A 766 46.38 1.91 14.75
N VAL A 767 45.15 2.06 15.25
CA VAL A 767 44.04 2.53 14.42
C VAL A 767 44.23 3.98 14.02
N THR A 768 44.62 4.85 14.96
CA THR A 768 44.90 6.26 14.72
C THR A 768 46.04 6.43 13.72
N ILE A 769 47.18 5.80 13.97
CA ILE A 769 48.36 5.81 13.07
C ILE A 769 47.99 5.27 11.69
N GLY A 770 47.24 4.16 11.61
CA GLY A 770 46.82 3.61 10.32
C GLY A 770 45.94 4.56 9.51
N HIS A 771 45.08 5.33 10.17
CA HIS A 771 44.27 6.32 9.47
C HIS A 771 45.05 7.58 9.10
N ILE A 772 46.04 8.00 9.91
CA ILE A 772 47.00 9.04 9.54
C ILE A 772 47.81 8.60 8.32
N ALA A 773 48.34 7.37 8.32
CA ALA A 773 49.11 6.80 7.21
C ALA A 773 48.33 6.77 5.88
N MET A 774 47.01 6.63 5.94
CA MET A 774 46.15 6.64 4.77
C MET A 774 45.86 8.05 4.24
N LEU A 775 45.80 9.06 5.12
CA LEU A 775 45.36 10.42 4.79
C LEU A 775 46.53 11.42 4.63
N ALA A 776 47.67 11.13 5.25
CA ALA A 776 48.91 11.92 5.20
C ALA A 776 50.13 10.99 4.94
N PRO A 777 50.13 10.24 3.82
CA PRO A 777 51.17 9.25 3.53
C PRO A 777 52.57 9.87 3.40
N ASP A 778 52.66 11.06 2.80
CA ASP A 778 53.94 11.71 2.50
C ASP A 778 54.56 12.35 3.75
N GLN A 779 53.74 12.97 4.61
CA GLN A 779 54.19 13.63 5.83
C GLN A 779 54.90 12.67 6.80
N PHE A 780 54.47 11.41 6.86
CA PHE A 780 54.98 10.40 7.79
C PHE A 780 55.63 9.20 7.09
N ALA A 781 56.05 9.33 5.83
CA ALA A 781 56.54 8.23 5.01
C ALA A 781 57.72 7.45 5.66
N ALA A 782 58.74 8.16 6.16
CA ALA A 782 59.91 7.55 6.77
C ALA A 782 59.62 6.90 8.15
N PRO A 783 58.95 7.60 9.10
CA PRO A 783 58.52 6.99 10.37
C PRO A 783 57.67 5.73 10.17
N LEU A 784 56.69 5.77 9.26
CA LEU A 784 55.80 4.64 9.00
C LEU A 784 56.53 3.44 8.40
N LYS A 785 57.45 3.67 7.45
CA LYS A 785 58.25 2.59 6.87
C LYS A 785 59.11 1.89 7.92
N SER A 786 59.74 2.66 8.81
CA SER A 786 60.49 2.13 9.94
C SER A 786 59.59 1.34 10.89
N LEU A 787 58.48 1.96 11.31
CA LEU A 787 57.50 1.37 12.23
C LEU A 787 56.97 0.02 11.74
N VAL A 788 56.61 -0.08 10.46
CA VAL A 788 56.12 -1.35 9.88
C VAL A 788 57.22 -2.41 9.91
N ALA A 789 58.43 -2.06 9.48
CA ALA A 789 59.52 -3.01 9.37
C ALA A 789 60.05 -3.53 10.71
N THR A 790 60.16 -2.66 11.73
CA THR A 790 60.69 -3.03 13.05
C THR A 790 59.58 -3.50 13.96
N PHE A 791 58.66 -2.61 14.33
CA PHE A 791 57.67 -2.89 15.35
C PHE A 791 56.59 -3.87 14.89
N ILE A 792 55.95 -3.60 13.74
CA ILE A 792 54.80 -4.43 13.30
C ILE A 792 55.25 -5.83 12.89
N VAL A 793 56.23 -5.92 11.99
CA VAL A 793 56.65 -7.21 11.44
C VAL A 793 57.49 -7.98 12.46
N LYS A 794 58.62 -7.44 12.91
CA LYS A 794 59.55 -8.17 13.78
C LYS A 794 59.04 -8.25 15.22
N ASP A 795 58.64 -7.13 15.80
CA ASP A 795 58.35 -7.07 17.23
C ASP A 795 56.91 -7.44 17.57
N LEU A 796 55.96 -7.56 16.62
CA LEU A 796 54.57 -7.87 16.94
C LEU A 796 54.08 -9.15 16.27
N LEU A 797 54.14 -9.24 14.95
CA LEU A 797 53.57 -10.39 14.23
C LEU A 797 54.37 -11.69 14.43
N MET A 798 55.70 -11.59 14.57
CA MET A 798 56.63 -12.73 14.68
C MET A 798 56.81 -13.30 16.10
N ASN A 799 55.96 -12.91 17.05
CA ASN A 799 56.07 -13.35 18.44
C ASN A 799 54.68 -13.66 19.02
N ASP A 800 54.62 -14.53 20.03
CA ASP A 800 53.41 -14.86 20.79
C ASP A 800 53.71 -14.77 22.29
N ARG A 801 53.44 -13.61 22.88
CA ARG A 801 53.75 -13.31 24.30
C ARG A 801 52.65 -13.76 25.23
N LEU A 802 51.41 -13.68 24.75
CA LEU A 802 50.23 -14.07 25.49
C LEU A 802 49.47 -15.16 24.71
N PRO A 803 49.92 -16.42 24.79
CA PRO A 803 49.26 -17.54 24.13
C PRO A 803 47.78 -17.64 24.57
N GLY A 804 46.88 -17.75 23.59
CA GLY A 804 45.46 -17.97 23.85
C GLY A 804 45.20 -19.34 24.51
N LYS A 805 44.04 -19.49 25.15
CA LYS A 805 43.66 -20.77 25.77
C LYS A 805 43.54 -21.86 24.70
N LYS A 806 44.16 -23.02 24.93
CA LYS A 806 44.01 -24.19 24.04
C LYS A 806 42.56 -24.64 24.06
N THR A 807 41.95 -24.74 22.88
CA THR A 807 40.54 -25.12 22.70
C THR A 807 40.36 -25.85 21.38
N THR A 808 39.34 -26.71 21.32
CA THR A 808 38.93 -27.41 20.09
C THR A 808 38.02 -26.54 19.22
N LYS A 809 37.50 -25.43 19.75
CA LYS A 809 36.70 -24.48 18.97
C LYS A 809 37.58 -23.81 17.90
N LEU A 810 37.03 -23.62 16.70
CA LEU A 810 37.66 -22.86 15.62
C LEU A 810 37.29 -21.37 15.66
N TRP A 811 36.31 -20.98 16.48
CA TRP A 811 35.89 -19.58 16.62
C TRP A 811 35.42 -19.30 18.04
N VAL A 812 35.70 -18.10 18.51
CA VAL A 812 35.21 -17.56 19.79
C VAL A 812 34.65 -16.16 19.60
N PRO A 813 33.72 -15.69 20.46
CA PRO A 813 33.26 -14.30 20.50
C PRO A 813 34.44 -13.31 20.65
N ASP A 814 34.23 -12.05 20.25
CA ASP A 814 35.29 -11.02 20.24
C ASP A 814 35.89 -10.78 21.65
N GLU A 815 35.10 -11.02 22.69
CA GLU A 815 35.45 -10.87 24.11
C GLU A 815 36.41 -11.97 24.60
N GLU A 816 36.44 -13.12 23.93
CA GLU A 816 37.29 -14.27 24.28
C GLU A 816 38.56 -14.36 23.43
N VAL A 817 38.73 -13.47 22.43
CA VAL A 817 39.93 -13.40 21.58
C VAL A 817 41.10 -12.86 22.41
N SER A 818 42.29 -13.43 22.23
CA SER A 818 43.47 -12.94 22.95
C SER A 818 43.75 -11.47 22.59
N PRO A 819 44.04 -10.59 23.57
CA PRO A 819 44.37 -9.19 23.32
C PRO A 819 45.49 -9.02 22.28
N GLU A 820 46.52 -9.87 22.34
CA GLU A 820 47.60 -9.88 21.34
C GLU A 820 47.08 -10.12 19.92
N THR A 821 46.15 -11.05 19.72
CA THR A 821 45.53 -11.31 18.40
C THR A 821 44.71 -10.12 17.91
N LEU A 822 43.97 -9.44 18.79
CA LEU A 822 43.27 -8.20 18.44
C LEU A 822 44.25 -7.12 17.94
N VAL A 823 45.42 -6.99 18.59
CA VAL A 823 46.50 -6.08 18.17
C VAL A 823 47.07 -6.51 16.82
N LYS A 824 47.39 -7.80 16.61
CA LYS A 824 47.87 -8.33 15.32
C LYS A 824 46.89 -8.05 14.17
N ILE A 825 45.59 -8.21 14.39
CA ILE A 825 44.55 -7.89 13.41
C ILE A 825 44.56 -6.39 13.07
N GLN A 826 44.68 -5.52 14.08
CA GLN A 826 44.74 -4.07 13.83
C GLN A 826 46.03 -3.63 13.16
N ALA A 827 47.15 -4.27 13.47
CA ALA A 827 48.42 -4.07 12.80
C ALA A 827 48.35 -4.45 11.31
N ILE A 828 47.72 -5.58 10.96
CA ILE A 828 47.45 -5.96 9.56
C ILE A 828 46.61 -4.88 8.86
N LYS A 829 45.53 -4.42 9.50
CA LYS A 829 44.70 -3.34 8.94
C LYS A 829 45.47 -2.01 8.84
N MET A 830 46.42 -1.75 9.73
CA MET A 830 47.29 -0.57 9.69
C MET A 830 48.20 -0.63 8.45
N MET A 831 48.86 -1.76 8.21
CA MET A 831 49.69 -1.97 7.00
C MET A 831 48.88 -1.78 5.71
N VAL A 832 47.67 -2.33 5.63
CA VAL A 832 46.80 -2.13 4.46
C VAL A 832 46.47 -0.66 4.25
N ARG A 833 46.15 0.08 5.32
CA ARG A 833 45.83 1.51 5.22
C ARG A 833 47.05 2.35 4.81
N TRP A 834 48.23 1.99 5.31
CA TRP A 834 49.49 2.61 4.90
C TRP A 834 49.74 2.45 3.40
N LEU A 835 49.58 1.23 2.86
CA LEU A 835 49.67 0.99 1.42
C LEU A 835 48.59 1.76 0.64
N LEU A 836 47.33 1.72 1.10
CA LEU A 836 46.25 2.49 0.45
C LEU A 836 46.44 4.02 0.52
N GLY A 837 47.27 4.52 1.43
CA GLY A 837 47.74 5.90 1.44
C GLY A 837 48.79 6.16 0.37
N MET A 838 49.81 5.28 0.27
CA MET A 838 50.90 5.40 -0.70
C MET A 838 50.43 5.28 -2.16
N LYS A 839 49.53 4.32 -2.45
CA LYS A 839 49.02 3.99 -3.79
C LYS A 839 50.09 3.80 -4.87
N ASN A 840 51.26 3.31 -4.47
CA ASN A 840 52.34 2.97 -5.38
C ASN A 840 53.14 1.78 -4.83
N ASN A 841 53.94 1.15 -5.69
CA ASN A 841 54.85 0.07 -5.31
C ASN A 841 56.32 0.34 -5.68
N HIS A 842 56.73 1.61 -5.84
CA HIS A 842 58.10 1.94 -6.29
C HIS A 842 59.18 1.41 -5.34
N SER A 843 58.92 1.39 -4.04
CA SER A 843 59.84 0.92 -3.00
C SER A 843 59.73 -0.57 -2.67
N LYS A 844 58.96 -1.35 -3.46
CA LYS A 844 58.64 -2.78 -3.21
C LYS A 844 57.94 -3.07 -1.87
N SER A 845 57.46 -2.04 -1.17
CA SER A 845 56.75 -2.16 0.12
C SER A 845 55.43 -2.93 0.01
N GLY A 846 54.72 -2.81 -1.11
CA GLY A 846 53.51 -3.58 -1.40
C GLY A 846 53.80 -5.07 -1.55
N THR A 847 54.82 -5.42 -2.35
CA THR A 847 55.25 -6.81 -2.55
C THR A 847 55.64 -7.50 -1.24
N SER A 848 56.39 -6.80 -0.36
CA SER A 848 56.78 -7.34 0.94
C SER A 848 55.58 -7.65 1.83
N THR A 849 54.59 -6.74 1.85
CA THR A 849 53.39 -6.91 2.68
C THR A 849 52.49 -8.03 2.13
N LEU A 850 52.30 -8.11 0.80
CA LEU A 850 51.53 -9.19 0.19
C LEU A 850 52.13 -10.58 0.47
N ARG A 851 53.46 -10.69 0.39
CA ARG A 851 54.16 -11.94 0.76
C ARG A 851 53.88 -12.32 2.20
N LEU A 852 54.00 -11.37 3.13
CA LEU A 852 53.69 -11.60 4.56
C LEU A 852 52.25 -12.09 4.77
N LEU A 853 51.27 -11.43 4.16
CA LEU A 853 49.85 -11.83 4.27
C LEU A 853 49.61 -13.23 3.70
N THR A 854 50.32 -13.58 2.62
CA THR A 854 50.25 -14.91 2.00
C THR A 854 50.86 -15.97 2.92
N THR A 855 51.99 -15.69 3.57
CA THR A 855 52.60 -16.60 4.55
C THR A 855 51.67 -16.86 5.73
N ILE A 856 50.91 -15.86 6.20
CA ILE A 856 49.89 -16.06 7.24
C ILE A 856 48.82 -17.05 6.79
N LEU A 857 48.36 -16.98 5.54
CA LEU A 857 47.38 -17.94 5.01
C LEU A 857 47.99 -19.34 4.84
N HIS A 858 49.23 -19.43 4.36
CA HIS A 858 49.91 -20.70 4.12
C HIS A 858 50.20 -21.46 5.42
N SER A 859 50.58 -20.75 6.48
CA SER A 859 50.87 -21.30 7.82
C SER A 859 49.61 -21.53 8.67
N ASP A 860 48.44 -21.60 8.02
CA ASP A 860 47.12 -21.72 8.67
C ASP A 860 46.84 -20.64 9.74
N GLY A 861 47.54 -19.51 9.73
CA GLY A 861 47.43 -18.41 10.69
C GLY A 861 48.52 -18.37 11.75
N ASP A 862 49.37 -19.39 11.88
CA ASP A 862 50.52 -19.40 12.79
C ASP A 862 51.80 -18.98 12.06
N LEU A 863 52.02 -17.68 11.96
CA LEU A 863 53.19 -17.11 11.28
C LEU A 863 54.54 -17.58 11.86
N THR A 864 54.57 -18.02 13.13
CA THR A 864 55.80 -18.47 13.80
C THR A 864 56.03 -19.97 13.70
N GLU A 865 54.98 -20.73 13.34
CA GLU A 865 54.92 -22.19 13.29
C GLU A 865 55.33 -22.87 14.61
N GLN A 866 55.23 -22.16 15.74
CA GLN A 866 55.59 -22.67 17.07
C GLN A 866 54.43 -23.37 17.79
N GLY A 867 53.21 -23.34 17.24
CA GLY A 867 52.02 -23.95 17.84
C GLY A 867 51.56 -23.30 19.14
N LYS A 868 51.96 -22.05 19.39
CA LYS A 868 51.63 -21.28 20.61
C LYS A 868 50.30 -20.53 20.47
N ILE A 869 49.97 -20.07 19.26
CA ILE A 869 48.72 -19.38 18.97
C ILE A 869 47.52 -20.34 19.08
N SER A 870 46.38 -19.84 19.57
CA SER A 870 45.17 -20.65 19.69
C SER A 870 44.47 -20.86 18.34
N LYS A 871 43.74 -21.97 18.18
CA LYS A 871 42.99 -22.26 16.93
C LYS A 871 41.99 -21.15 16.54
N PRO A 872 41.18 -20.58 17.46
CA PRO A 872 40.32 -19.45 17.13
C PRO A 872 41.10 -18.21 16.67
N ASP A 873 42.25 -17.93 17.28
CA ASP A 873 43.09 -16.79 16.92
C ASP A 873 43.70 -16.96 15.52
N MET A 874 44.15 -18.18 15.20
CA MET A 874 44.61 -18.55 13.85
C MET A 874 43.53 -18.29 12.80
N SER A 875 42.29 -18.74 13.04
CA SER A 875 41.15 -18.47 12.14
C SER A 875 40.89 -16.97 11.94
N ARG A 876 41.03 -16.16 13.00
CA ARG A 876 40.91 -14.69 12.91
C ARG A 876 42.03 -14.05 12.09
N LEU A 877 43.27 -14.56 12.21
CA LEU A 877 44.42 -14.08 11.43
C LEU A 877 44.33 -14.46 9.95
N ARG A 878 43.89 -15.68 9.63
CA ARG A 878 43.59 -16.08 8.24
C ARG A 878 42.55 -15.16 7.62
N LEU A 879 41.44 -14.91 8.34
CA LEU A 879 40.41 -13.98 7.89
C LEU A 879 40.95 -12.55 7.72
N ALA A 880 41.81 -12.09 8.62
CA ALA A 880 42.42 -10.76 8.52
C ALA A 880 43.32 -10.63 7.28
N ALA A 881 44.15 -11.66 7.00
CA ALA A 881 45.03 -11.70 5.85
C ALA A 881 44.26 -11.81 4.53
N GLY A 882 43.30 -12.72 4.41
CA GLY A 882 42.47 -12.85 3.22
C GLY A 882 41.69 -11.57 2.91
N ASN A 883 41.10 -10.95 3.95
CA ASN A 883 40.41 -9.67 3.79
C ASN A 883 41.35 -8.51 3.43
N ALA A 884 42.61 -8.53 3.89
CA ALA A 884 43.62 -7.55 3.54
C ALA A 884 43.98 -7.65 2.06
N ILE A 885 44.23 -8.85 1.54
CA ILE A 885 44.52 -9.09 0.11
C ILE A 885 43.34 -8.63 -0.76
N VAL A 886 42.10 -9.05 -0.44
CA VAL A 886 40.89 -8.61 -1.17
C VAL A 886 40.70 -7.09 -1.12
N LYS A 887 41.17 -6.44 -0.05
CA LYS A 887 41.08 -4.98 0.06
C LYS A 887 42.12 -4.28 -0.80
N LEU A 888 43.34 -4.80 -0.87
CA LEU A 888 44.41 -4.29 -1.74
C LEU A 888 44.11 -4.56 -3.22
N ALA A 889 43.48 -5.69 -3.55
CA ALA A 889 43.04 -6.02 -4.91
C ALA A 889 41.97 -5.06 -5.49
N GLN A 890 41.36 -4.22 -4.65
CA GLN A 890 40.47 -3.15 -5.11
C GLN A 890 41.22 -1.89 -5.57
N GLU A 891 42.53 -1.82 -5.33
CA GLU A 891 43.39 -0.72 -5.73
C GLU A 891 44.29 -1.20 -6.89
N PRO A 892 44.22 -0.56 -8.09
CA PRO A 892 44.86 -1.08 -9.30
C PRO A 892 46.35 -1.38 -9.18
N CYS A 893 47.13 -0.47 -8.58
CA CYS A 893 48.58 -0.63 -8.45
C CYS A 893 49.00 -1.82 -7.58
N TYR A 894 48.12 -2.28 -6.68
CA TYR A 894 48.36 -3.46 -5.87
C TYR A 894 47.78 -4.72 -6.51
N HIS A 895 46.69 -4.61 -7.28
CA HIS A 895 46.17 -5.72 -8.08
C HIS A 895 47.22 -6.23 -9.07
N GLU A 896 47.95 -5.34 -9.73
CA GLU A 896 49.00 -5.69 -10.70
C GLU A 896 50.10 -6.58 -10.10
N ILE A 897 50.43 -6.42 -8.82
CA ILE A 897 51.54 -7.13 -8.16
C ILE A 897 51.11 -8.38 -7.39
N ILE A 898 49.80 -8.62 -7.21
CA ILE A 898 49.30 -9.87 -6.63
C ILE A 898 49.55 -10.99 -7.65
N THR A 899 50.30 -12.01 -7.27
CA THR A 899 50.57 -13.17 -8.16
C THR A 899 49.37 -14.12 -8.20
N LEU A 900 49.32 -14.99 -9.21
CA LEU A 900 48.26 -16.01 -9.33
C LEU A 900 48.24 -16.94 -8.12
N GLU A 901 49.41 -17.39 -7.66
CA GLU A 901 49.55 -18.24 -6.48
C GLU A 901 49.00 -17.58 -5.21
N GLN A 902 49.30 -16.30 -5.00
CA GLN A 902 48.77 -15.53 -3.87
C GLN A 902 47.25 -15.38 -3.95
N TYR A 903 46.73 -15.11 -5.14
CA TYR A 903 45.30 -15.03 -5.40
C TYR A 903 44.61 -16.38 -5.17
N GLN A 904 45.15 -17.48 -5.69
CA GLN A 904 44.62 -18.83 -5.55
C GLN A 904 44.58 -19.26 -4.08
N LEU A 905 45.67 -19.06 -3.33
CA LEU A 905 45.69 -19.36 -1.90
C LEU A 905 44.67 -18.51 -1.12
N CYS A 906 44.55 -17.22 -1.47
CA CYS A 906 43.53 -16.34 -0.89
C CYS A 906 42.11 -16.81 -1.22
N ALA A 907 41.88 -17.33 -2.42
CA ALA A 907 40.57 -17.83 -2.85
C ALA A 907 40.09 -19.00 -1.97
N LEU A 908 41.00 -19.88 -1.54
CA LEU A 908 40.68 -21.04 -0.69
C LEU A 908 40.13 -20.66 0.70
N ALA A 909 40.30 -19.41 1.15
CA ALA A 909 39.63 -18.91 2.36
C ALA A 909 38.09 -18.97 2.26
N ILE A 910 37.53 -19.13 1.07
CA ILE A 910 36.09 -19.35 0.86
C ILE A 910 35.61 -20.74 1.32
N ASN A 911 36.53 -21.70 1.43
CA ASN A 911 36.30 -23.07 1.92
C ASN A 911 37.05 -23.36 3.23
N ASP A 912 37.41 -22.32 3.99
CA ASP A 912 38.03 -22.48 5.31
C ASP A 912 37.17 -23.38 6.23
N GLU A 913 37.84 -24.23 7.01
CA GLU A 913 37.19 -25.13 7.98
C GLU A 913 36.23 -24.35 8.90
N CYS A 914 36.65 -23.15 9.33
CA CYS A 914 35.86 -22.28 10.18
C CYS A 914 34.75 -21.57 9.40
N TYR A 915 33.49 -21.84 9.78
CA TYR A 915 32.29 -21.23 9.17
C TYR A 915 32.34 -19.70 9.11
N GLN A 916 32.73 -19.05 10.20
CA GLN A 916 32.76 -17.60 10.30
C GLN A 916 33.81 -16.98 9.36
N VAL A 917 34.92 -17.68 9.09
CA VAL A 917 35.96 -17.22 8.16
C VAL A 917 35.39 -17.18 6.75
N ARG A 918 34.87 -18.31 6.25
CA ARG A 918 34.24 -18.38 4.92
C ARG A 918 33.05 -17.44 4.76
N GLN A 919 32.23 -17.27 5.80
CA GLN A 919 31.09 -16.37 5.79
C GLN A 919 31.52 -14.90 5.64
N ILE A 920 32.41 -14.41 6.51
CA ILE A 920 32.84 -13.00 6.52
C ILE A 920 33.69 -12.68 5.29
N PHE A 921 34.54 -13.62 4.84
CA PHE A 921 35.31 -13.47 3.61
C PHE A 921 34.41 -13.32 2.38
N ALA A 922 33.39 -14.17 2.23
CA ALA A 922 32.40 -14.07 1.15
C ALA A 922 31.65 -12.73 1.16
N GLN A 923 31.30 -12.21 2.34
CA GLN A 923 30.66 -10.90 2.47
C GLN A 923 31.59 -9.77 1.98
N LYS A 924 32.90 -9.89 2.20
CA LYS A 924 33.90 -8.93 1.71
C LYS A 924 34.08 -8.99 0.21
N LEU A 925 34.11 -10.19 -0.38
CA LEU A 925 34.07 -10.38 -1.83
C LEU A 925 32.82 -9.73 -2.43
N HIS A 926 31.64 -10.08 -1.91
CA HIS A 926 30.37 -9.52 -2.38
C HIS A 926 30.38 -7.98 -2.33
N LYS A 927 30.82 -7.40 -1.21
CA LYS A 927 30.92 -5.94 -1.03
C LYS A 927 31.88 -5.28 -2.03
N GLY A 928 33.01 -5.91 -2.35
CA GLY A 928 33.96 -5.42 -3.34
C GLY A 928 33.38 -5.48 -4.76
N LEU A 929 32.78 -6.62 -5.11
CA LEU A 929 32.18 -6.87 -6.42
C LEU A 929 31.00 -5.95 -6.71
N SER A 930 30.13 -5.72 -5.72
CA SER A 930 28.93 -4.89 -5.88
C SER A 930 29.25 -3.40 -6.02
N ARG A 931 30.47 -2.98 -5.64
CA ARG A 931 30.98 -1.64 -5.86
C ARG A 931 31.68 -1.48 -7.21
N LEU A 932 31.76 -2.54 -8.01
CA LEU A 932 32.50 -2.59 -9.27
C LEU A 932 33.98 -2.18 -9.13
N ARG A 933 34.57 -2.44 -7.95
CA ARG A 933 36.00 -2.15 -7.67
C ARG A 933 36.86 -3.40 -7.59
N LEU A 934 36.25 -4.57 -7.39
CA LEU A 934 36.95 -5.84 -7.34
C LEU A 934 36.86 -6.53 -8.71
N PRO A 935 37.98 -7.02 -9.29
CA PRO A 935 38.00 -7.69 -10.59
C PRO A 935 37.17 -8.98 -10.66
N LEU A 936 36.85 -9.43 -11.87
CA LEU A 936 36.01 -10.61 -12.12
C LEU A 936 36.66 -11.93 -11.67
N GLU A 937 37.99 -12.03 -11.61
CA GLU A 937 38.67 -13.21 -11.07
C GLU A 937 38.22 -13.52 -9.64
N TYR A 938 38.04 -12.50 -8.80
CA TYR A 938 37.50 -12.68 -7.44
C TYR A 938 36.02 -13.07 -7.41
N MET A 939 35.28 -12.89 -8.50
CA MET A 939 33.91 -13.40 -8.64
C MET A 939 33.91 -14.90 -8.92
N ALA A 940 34.94 -15.43 -9.61
CA ALA A 940 35.10 -16.84 -9.89
C ALA A 940 35.25 -17.68 -8.60
N ILE A 941 35.81 -17.09 -7.53
CA ILE A 941 35.91 -17.70 -6.19
C ILE A 941 34.54 -18.20 -5.69
N CYS A 942 33.43 -17.55 -6.08
CA CYS A 942 32.09 -17.99 -5.70
C CYS A 942 31.71 -19.39 -6.24
N ALA A 943 32.39 -19.89 -7.29
CA ALA A 943 32.18 -21.25 -7.80
C ALA A 943 32.53 -22.32 -6.76
N LEU A 944 33.59 -22.08 -5.98
CA LEU A 944 34.07 -22.99 -4.95
C LEU A 944 33.08 -23.13 -3.77
N CYS A 945 32.10 -22.22 -3.65
CA CYS A 945 31.02 -22.35 -2.69
C CYS A 945 30.08 -23.52 -2.99
N ALA A 946 30.13 -24.12 -4.19
CA ALA A 946 29.39 -25.34 -4.51
C ALA A 946 29.75 -26.48 -3.54
N LYS A 947 31.03 -26.54 -3.13
CA LYS A 947 31.58 -27.48 -2.15
C LYS A 947 31.15 -27.20 -0.70
N ASP A 948 30.50 -26.07 -0.42
CA ASP A 948 30.14 -25.72 0.96
C ASP A 948 28.99 -26.61 1.46
N PRO A 949 29.19 -27.37 2.56
CA PRO A 949 28.15 -28.24 3.09
C PRO A 949 26.91 -27.46 3.54
N VAL A 950 27.08 -26.19 3.93
CA VAL A 950 26.01 -25.36 4.51
C VAL A 950 25.11 -24.78 3.42
N LYS A 951 23.81 -25.10 3.47
CA LYS A 951 22.80 -24.62 2.51
C LYS A 951 22.71 -23.09 2.45
N GLU A 952 22.79 -22.41 3.60
CA GLU A 952 22.77 -20.95 3.68
C GLU A 952 23.91 -20.31 2.88
N ARG A 953 25.11 -20.90 2.93
CA ARG A 953 26.30 -20.42 2.23
C ARG A 953 26.15 -20.52 0.73
N ARG A 954 25.69 -21.68 0.24
CA ARG A 954 25.35 -21.88 -1.18
C ARG A 954 24.28 -20.88 -1.64
N ALA A 955 23.23 -20.66 -0.85
CA ALA A 955 22.20 -19.67 -1.16
C ALA A 955 22.75 -18.23 -1.24
N HIS A 956 23.58 -17.82 -0.27
CA HIS A 956 24.24 -16.51 -0.27
C HIS A 956 25.18 -16.32 -1.48
N ALA A 957 25.96 -17.34 -1.83
CA ALA A 957 26.85 -17.29 -2.99
C ALA A 957 26.06 -17.14 -4.32
N ARG A 958 24.96 -17.90 -4.49
CA ARG A 958 24.05 -17.72 -5.64
C ARG A 958 23.47 -16.31 -5.68
N GLN A 959 23.02 -15.78 -4.54
CA GLN A 959 22.52 -14.41 -4.45
C GLN A 959 23.59 -13.37 -4.83
N CYS A 960 24.83 -13.57 -4.38
CA CYS A 960 25.97 -12.72 -4.73
C CYS A 960 26.21 -12.70 -6.25
N LEU A 961 26.22 -13.87 -6.90
CA LEU A 961 26.39 -14.02 -8.34
C LEU A 961 25.27 -13.32 -9.12
N VAL A 962 24.01 -13.63 -8.81
CA VAL A 962 22.83 -13.02 -9.46
C VAL A 962 22.90 -11.50 -9.40
N LYS A 963 23.13 -10.93 -8.21
CA LYS A 963 23.19 -9.47 -8.04
C LYS A 963 24.35 -8.85 -8.82
N ASN A 964 25.54 -9.43 -8.77
CA ASN A 964 26.72 -8.87 -9.41
C ASN A 964 26.69 -8.96 -10.94
N ILE A 965 26.13 -10.04 -11.48
CA ILE A 965 25.90 -10.22 -12.92
C ILE A 965 24.88 -9.18 -13.41
N ASN A 966 23.75 -9.04 -12.71
CA ASN A 966 22.69 -8.10 -13.10
C ASN A 966 23.16 -6.64 -13.05
N VAL A 967 23.82 -6.22 -11.97
CA VAL A 967 24.32 -4.84 -11.83
C VAL A 967 25.32 -4.49 -12.94
N ARG A 968 26.17 -5.44 -13.34
CA ARG A 968 27.12 -5.25 -14.45
C ARG A 968 26.42 -5.15 -15.80
N ARG A 969 25.47 -6.06 -16.10
CA ARG A 969 24.66 -6.02 -17.33
C ARG A 969 23.87 -4.71 -17.43
N GLU A 970 23.24 -4.29 -16.34
CA GLU A 970 22.53 -3.01 -16.27
C GLU A 970 23.48 -1.83 -16.48
N TYR A 971 24.64 -1.82 -15.83
CA TYR A 971 25.63 -0.76 -16.02
C TYR A 971 26.06 -0.64 -17.49
N LEU A 972 26.39 -1.76 -18.13
CA LEU A 972 26.81 -1.81 -19.54
C LEU A 972 25.69 -1.45 -20.51
N LYS A 973 24.43 -1.75 -20.18
CA LYS A 973 23.28 -1.30 -20.97
C LYS A 973 23.12 0.22 -20.96
N GLN A 974 23.61 0.89 -19.92
CA GLN A 974 23.41 2.32 -19.70
C GLN A 974 24.59 3.19 -20.13
N HIS A 975 25.81 2.65 -20.15
CA HIS A 975 27.03 3.40 -20.41
C HIS A 975 27.70 2.91 -21.69
N ALA A 976 28.18 3.84 -22.52
CA ALA A 976 28.98 3.49 -23.69
C ALA A 976 30.26 2.79 -23.24
N ALA A 977 30.48 1.58 -23.75
CA ALA A 977 31.60 0.76 -23.32
C ALA A 977 32.91 1.21 -24.00
N VAL A 978 33.88 1.63 -23.19
CA VAL A 978 35.28 1.81 -23.63
C VAL A 978 35.96 0.43 -23.63
N SER A 979 36.70 0.09 -24.69
CA SER A 979 37.18 -1.28 -24.99
C SER A 979 37.75 -2.04 -23.78
N GLU A 980 38.62 -1.44 -22.98
CA GLU A 980 39.27 -2.10 -21.83
C GLU A 980 38.36 -2.16 -20.57
N LYS A 981 37.54 -1.13 -20.35
CA LYS A 981 36.52 -1.10 -19.30
C LYS A 981 35.37 -2.08 -19.55
N LEU A 982 35.14 -2.43 -20.82
CA LEU A 982 34.12 -3.42 -21.19
C LEU A 982 34.47 -4.81 -20.67
N LEU A 983 35.71 -5.26 -20.88
CA LEU A 983 36.16 -6.61 -20.50
C LEU A 983 36.09 -6.84 -18.99
N SER A 984 36.46 -5.81 -18.21
CA SER A 984 36.40 -5.85 -16.74
C SER A 984 34.99 -5.90 -16.16
N LEU A 985 33.96 -5.59 -16.96
CA LEU A 985 32.57 -5.53 -16.51
C LEU A 985 31.68 -6.61 -17.13
N LEU A 986 32.01 -7.15 -18.30
CA LEU A 986 31.22 -8.20 -18.95
C LEU A 986 31.21 -9.48 -18.09
N PRO A 987 30.05 -9.91 -17.56
CA PRO A 987 30.02 -11.04 -16.64
C PRO A 987 30.51 -12.36 -17.24
N GLU A 988 30.37 -12.54 -18.56
CA GLU A 988 30.82 -13.73 -19.29
C GLU A 988 32.32 -13.99 -19.13
N TYR A 989 33.12 -12.93 -18.93
CA TYR A 989 34.56 -13.04 -18.66
C TYR A 989 34.90 -13.71 -17.32
N VAL A 990 33.93 -14.01 -16.46
CA VAL A 990 34.18 -14.84 -15.27
C VAL A 990 34.53 -16.28 -15.62
N VAL A 991 34.10 -16.79 -16.79
CA VAL A 991 34.26 -18.19 -17.16
C VAL A 991 35.74 -18.60 -17.32
N PRO A 992 36.58 -17.86 -18.07
CA PRO A 992 38.01 -18.13 -18.12
C PRO A 992 38.67 -18.20 -16.73
N TYR A 993 38.38 -17.24 -15.85
CA TYR A 993 38.91 -17.24 -14.49
C TYR A 993 38.43 -18.43 -13.66
N THR A 994 37.17 -18.86 -13.85
CA THR A 994 36.60 -20.01 -13.15
C THR A 994 37.26 -21.31 -13.60
N ILE A 995 37.46 -21.48 -14.91
CA ILE A 995 38.16 -22.64 -15.48
C ILE A 995 39.58 -22.71 -14.94
N HIS A 996 40.33 -21.61 -15.00
CA HIS A 996 41.70 -21.58 -14.50
C HIS A 996 41.77 -21.81 -12.98
N LEU A 997 40.88 -21.20 -12.19
CA LEU A 997 40.86 -21.41 -10.74
C LEU A 997 40.62 -22.89 -10.39
N LEU A 998 39.68 -23.54 -11.08
CA LEU A 998 39.35 -24.95 -10.86
C LEU A 998 40.43 -25.91 -11.37
N ALA A 999 41.13 -25.57 -12.46
CA ALA A 999 42.27 -26.35 -12.95
C ALA A 999 43.43 -26.39 -11.93
N HIS A 1000 43.52 -25.37 -11.07
CA HIS A 1000 44.52 -25.23 -10.01
C HIS A 1000 43.97 -25.49 -8.60
N ASP A 1001 42.74 -26.01 -8.50
CA ASP A 1001 42.15 -26.34 -7.20
C ASP A 1001 42.92 -27.50 -6.53
N PRO A 1002 43.24 -27.42 -5.22
CA PRO A 1002 44.01 -28.45 -4.53
C PRO A 1002 43.35 -29.83 -4.52
N ASP A 1003 42.02 -29.91 -4.60
CA ASP A 1003 41.30 -31.19 -4.62
C ASP A 1003 41.40 -31.88 -6.00
N TYR A 1004 41.75 -31.13 -7.06
CA TYR A 1004 41.93 -31.65 -8.41
C TYR A 1004 43.38 -32.05 -8.68
N VAL A 1005 43.71 -33.25 -8.21
CA VAL A 1005 45.05 -33.83 -8.29
C VAL A 1005 45.22 -34.71 -9.52
N LYS A 1006 44.22 -35.52 -9.87
CA LYS A 1006 44.28 -36.53 -10.93
C LYS A 1006 43.40 -36.12 -12.12
N VAL A 1007 44.03 -35.88 -13.27
CA VAL A 1007 43.40 -35.32 -14.49
C VAL A 1007 42.11 -36.06 -14.91
N GLN A 1008 42.09 -37.39 -14.81
CA GLN A 1008 40.98 -38.22 -15.30
C GLN A 1008 40.15 -38.86 -14.18
N ASP A 1009 40.31 -38.42 -12.93
CA ASP A 1009 39.52 -38.96 -11.82
C ASP A 1009 38.06 -38.47 -11.89
N ILE A 1010 37.12 -39.42 -11.90
CA ILE A 1010 35.71 -39.12 -12.14
C ILE A 1010 35.09 -38.33 -10.99
N GLU A 1011 35.43 -38.64 -9.74
CA GLU A 1011 34.84 -37.96 -8.58
C GLU A 1011 35.36 -36.53 -8.49
N GLN A 1012 36.66 -36.31 -8.73
CA GLN A 1012 37.23 -34.96 -8.82
C GLN A 1012 36.60 -34.16 -9.99
N LEU A 1013 36.41 -34.78 -11.16
CA LEU A 1013 35.77 -34.10 -12.29
C LEU A 1013 34.27 -33.82 -12.08
N LYS A 1014 33.57 -34.63 -11.27
CA LYS A 1014 32.19 -34.31 -10.83
C LYS A 1014 32.17 -33.06 -9.96
N ASP A 1015 33.12 -32.94 -9.03
CA ASP A 1015 33.26 -31.74 -8.18
C ASP A 1015 33.52 -30.48 -9.04
N ILE A 1016 34.48 -30.56 -9.97
CA ILE A 1016 34.73 -29.49 -10.96
C ILE A 1016 33.46 -29.13 -11.75
N LYS A 1017 32.69 -30.13 -12.20
CA LYS A 1017 31.44 -29.94 -12.93
C LYS A 1017 30.40 -29.20 -12.08
N GLU A 1018 30.25 -29.54 -10.81
CA GLU A 1018 29.30 -28.87 -9.91
C GLU A 1018 29.69 -27.42 -9.67
N CYS A 1019 30.97 -27.13 -9.46
CA CYS A 1019 31.49 -25.76 -9.35
C CYS A 1019 31.25 -24.94 -10.63
N LEU A 1020 31.54 -25.49 -11.81
CA LEU A 1020 31.28 -24.82 -13.09
C LEU A 1020 29.78 -24.56 -13.29
N TRP A 1021 28.94 -25.57 -13.04
CA TRP A 1021 27.50 -25.45 -13.17
C TRP A 1021 26.92 -24.41 -12.22
N PHE A 1022 27.45 -24.29 -11.00
CA PHE A 1022 26.99 -23.33 -10.01
C PHE A 1022 27.02 -21.87 -10.50
N ILE A 1023 28.01 -21.49 -11.31
CA ILE A 1023 28.07 -20.17 -11.96
C ILE A 1023 27.33 -20.16 -13.30
N LEU A 1024 27.55 -21.16 -14.15
CA LEU A 1024 27.00 -21.21 -15.51
C LEU A 1024 25.47 -21.22 -15.52
N GLU A 1025 24.83 -21.92 -14.58
CA GLU A 1025 23.37 -21.93 -14.40
C GLU A 1025 22.81 -20.50 -14.31
N ILE A 1026 23.50 -19.63 -13.59
CA ILE A 1026 23.08 -18.23 -13.36
C ILE A 1026 23.44 -17.35 -14.55
N LEU A 1027 24.66 -17.51 -15.07
CA LEU A 1027 25.17 -16.69 -16.17
C LEU A 1027 24.37 -16.91 -17.46
N MET A 1028 23.99 -18.16 -17.73
CA MET A 1028 23.22 -18.61 -18.90
C MET A 1028 21.69 -18.51 -18.70
N ALA A 1029 21.21 -18.11 -17.53
CA ALA A 1029 19.77 -17.97 -17.27
C ALA A 1029 19.09 -16.93 -18.19
N LYS A 1030 19.85 -15.96 -18.71
CA LYS A 1030 19.41 -15.01 -19.73
C LYS A 1030 20.27 -15.15 -20.98
N ASN A 1031 19.66 -15.58 -22.08
CA ASN A 1031 20.31 -15.65 -23.38
C ASN A 1031 20.04 -14.37 -24.19
N GLU A 1032 20.66 -13.27 -23.80
CA GLU A 1032 20.64 -12.00 -24.54
C GLU A 1032 21.99 -11.83 -25.30
N ASN A 1033 21.96 -11.27 -26.51
CA ASN A 1033 23.16 -10.92 -27.32
C ASN A 1033 24.16 -12.07 -27.55
N ASN A 1034 23.69 -13.26 -27.90
CA ASN A 1034 24.52 -14.44 -28.16
C ASN A 1034 25.50 -14.79 -27.01
N SER A 1035 25.10 -14.52 -25.74
CA SER A 1035 25.92 -14.79 -24.55
C SER A 1035 26.48 -16.23 -24.52
N HIS A 1036 25.67 -17.23 -24.89
CA HIS A 1036 26.11 -18.63 -24.87
C HIS A 1036 27.19 -18.94 -25.93
N ALA A 1037 27.05 -18.37 -27.13
CA ALA A 1037 28.07 -18.48 -28.17
C ALA A 1037 29.37 -17.77 -27.78
N PHE A 1038 29.25 -16.61 -27.10
CA PHE A 1038 30.41 -15.87 -26.59
C PHE A 1038 31.16 -16.68 -25.52
N ILE A 1039 30.43 -17.31 -24.58
CA ILE A 1039 31.02 -18.18 -23.55
C ILE A 1039 31.69 -19.39 -24.19
N ARG A 1040 31.03 -20.10 -25.13
CA ARG A 1040 31.64 -21.21 -25.87
C ARG A 1040 32.94 -20.79 -26.52
N LYS A 1041 32.94 -19.66 -27.23
CA LYS A 1041 34.11 -19.18 -27.96
C LYS A 1041 35.30 -18.91 -27.02
N MET A 1042 35.05 -18.42 -25.80
CA MET A 1042 36.10 -18.31 -24.78
C MET A 1042 36.70 -19.67 -24.42
N VAL A 1043 35.86 -20.68 -24.18
CA VAL A 1043 36.30 -22.03 -23.83
C VAL A 1043 37.11 -22.66 -24.96
N GLU A 1044 36.69 -22.46 -26.22
CA GLU A 1044 37.45 -22.90 -27.40
C GLU A 1044 38.81 -22.21 -27.50
N ASN A 1045 38.85 -20.89 -27.32
CA ASN A 1045 40.09 -20.13 -27.37
C ASN A 1045 41.05 -20.58 -26.26
N ILE A 1046 40.58 -20.92 -25.05
CA ILE A 1046 41.45 -21.42 -23.97
C ILE A 1046 42.15 -22.72 -24.37
N LYS A 1047 41.47 -23.62 -25.09
CA LYS A 1047 42.10 -24.86 -25.61
C LYS A 1047 43.16 -24.61 -26.67
N GLN A 1048 43.23 -23.41 -27.24
CA GLN A 1048 44.28 -22.99 -28.16
C GLN A 1048 45.42 -22.23 -27.44
N THR A 1049 45.32 -22.04 -26.13
CA THR A 1049 46.36 -21.38 -25.31
C THR A 1049 47.05 -22.38 -24.41
N LYS A 1050 48.12 -21.93 -23.74
CA LYS A 1050 48.74 -22.64 -22.62
C LYS A 1050 48.42 -21.94 -21.30
N ASP A 1051 48.50 -22.70 -20.22
CA ASP A 1051 48.43 -22.19 -18.87
C ASP A 1051 49.61 -21.23 -18.63
N ALA A 1052 49.32 -19.95 -18.38
CA ALA A 1052 50.39 -18.95 -18.24
C ALA A 1052 51.21 -19.11 -16.94
N GLN A 1053 50.70 -19.86 -15.94
CA GLN A 1053 51.41 -20.13 -14.69
C GLN A 1053 52.49 -21.22 -14.86
N GLY A 1054 52.31 -22.12 -15.85
CA GLY A 1054 53.29 -23.13 -16.23
C GLY A 1054 53.14 -23.55 -17.69
N PRO A 1055 53.56 -22.72 -18.67
CA PRO A 1055 53.32 -22.99 -20.09
C PRO A 1055 53.96 -24.30 -20.58
N ASP A 1056 55.09 -24.68 -20.00
CA ASP A 1056 55.84 -25.87 -20.35
C ASP A 1056 55.43 -27.11 -19.54
N ASP A 1057 54.56 -26.98 -18.53
CA ASP A 1057 54.06 -28.10 -17.74
C ASP A 1057 52.89 -28.77 -18.45
N GLN A 1058 53.18 -29.89 -19.12
CA GLN A 1058 52.19 -30.64 -19.87
C GLN A 1058 51.00 -31.09 -18.99
N LYS A 1059 51.24 -31.52 -17.75
CA LYS A 1059 50.16 -32.01 -16.86
C LYS A 1059 49.25 -30.87 -16.43
N MET A 1060 49.81 -29.68 -16.22
CA MET A 1060 49.04 -28.48 -15.89
C MET A 1060 48.13 -28.06 -17.06
N ASN A 1061 48.66 -28.09 -18.29
CA ASN A 1061 47.88 -27.82 -19.49
C ASN A 1061 46.79 -28.88 -19.73
N GLU A 1062 47.08 -30.16 -19.51
CA GLU A 1062 46.09 -31.25 -19.58
C GLU A 1062 44.93 -31.03 -18.60
N LYS A 1063 45.22 -30.62 -17.36
CA LYS A 1063 44.18 -30.23 -16.39
C LYS A 1063 43.33 -29.08 -16.93
N LEU A 1064 43.96 -28.03 -17.45
CA LEU A 1064 43.26 -26.86 -17.99
C LEU A 1064 42.30 -27.26 -19.13
N TYR A 1065 42.77 -28.04 -20.10
CA TYR A 1065 41.96 -28.48 -21.24
C TYR A 1065 40.83 -29.42 -20.83
N THR A 1066 41.07 -30.30 -19.85
CA THR A 1066 40.04 -31.20 -19.32
C THR A 1066 38.91 -30.41 -18.66
N VAL A 1067 39.23 -29.36 -17.89
CA VAL A 1067 38.22 -28.47 -17.28
C VAL A 1067 37.44 -27.70 -18.35
N CYS A 1068 38.09 -27.28 -19.44
CA CYS A 1068 37.41 -26.71 -20.61
C CYS A 1068 36.40 -27.70 -21.23
N ASP A 1069 36.75 -28.97 -21.36
CA ASP A 1069 35.86 -29.99 -21.92
C ASP A 1069 34.65 -30.26 -21.01
N VAL A 1070 34.85 -30.26 -19.69
CA VAL A 1070 33.73 -30.31 -18.72
C VAL A 1070 32.83 -29.09 -18.88
N ALA A 1071 33.40 -27.88 -18.98
CA ALA A 1071 32.63 -26.65 -19.18
C ALA A 1071 31.86 -26.68 -20.52
N MET A 1072 32.50 -27.16 -21.59
CA MET A 1072 31.89 -27.31 -22.91
C MET A 1072 30.71 -28.28 -22.87
N ASN A 1073 30.86 -29.42 -22.21
CA ASN A 1073 29.80 -30.41 -22.05
C ASN A 1073 28.58 -29.84 -21.29
N ILE A 1074 28.82 -29.02 -20.27
CA ILE A 1074 27.74 -28.30 -19.57
C ILE A 1074 27.01 -27.35 -20.54
N ILE A 1075 27.75 -26.52 -21.28
CA ILE A 1075 27.18 -25.54 -22.21
C ILE A 1075 26.33 -26.24 -23.29
N MET A 1076 26.86 -27.31 -23.88
CA MET A 1076 26.19 -28.08 -24.93
C MET A 1076 24.93 -28.80 -24.42
N SER A 1077 24.98 -29.35 -23.20
CA SER A 1077 23.84 -30.08 -22.62
C SER A 1077 22.74 -29.18 -22.06
N LYS A 1078 23.03 -27.89 -21.83
CA LYS A 1078 22.11 -26.94 -21.17
C LYS A 1078 21.63 -25.82 -22.08
N SER A 1079 22.11 -25.74 -23.31
CA SER A 1079 21.68 -24.74 -24.27
C SER A 1079 21.63 -25.29 -25.69
N THR A 1080 20.77 -24.70 -26.52
CA THR A 1080 20.71 -24.92 -27.98
C THR A 1080 21.27 -23.76 -28.79
N THR A 1081 21.56 -22.62 -28.15
CA THR A 1081 21.99 -21.37 -28.80
C THR A 1081 23.49 -21.11 -28.74
N TYR A 1082 24.25 -22.05 -28.16
CA TYR A 1082 25.71 -21.96 -28.10
C TYR A 1082 26.37 -22.04 -29.48
N SER A 1083 25.73 -22.70 -30.45
CA SER A 1083 26.25 -22.95 -31.80
C SER A 1083 26.21 -21.71 -32.70
N LEU A 1084 25.55 -20.63 -32.27
CA LEU A 1084 25.53 -19.36 -32.97
C LEU A 1084 26.93 -18.74 -33.06
N GLU A 1085 27.07 -17.73 -33.91
CA GLU A 1085 28.28 -16.95 -34.02
C GLU A 1085 28.48 -16.05 -32.79
N SER A 1086 29.72 -15.98 -32.32
CA SER A 1086 30.10 -15.09 -31.22
C SER A 1086 29.96 -13.63 -31.65
N PRO A 1087 29.38 -12.75 -30.82
CA PRO A 1087 29.20 -11.33 -31.19
C PRO A 1087 30.53 -10.59 -31.39
N LYS A 1088 31.61 -11.10 -30.79
CA LYS A 1088 32.98 -10.62 -30.95
C LYS A 1088 33.96 -11.75 -30.60
N ASP A 1089 35.18 -11.70 -31.12
CA ASP A 1089 36.23 -12.61 -30.67
C ASP A 1089 36.69 -12.25 -29.24
N PRO A 1090 36.63 -13.18 -28.27
CA PRO A 1090 36.98 -12.90 -26.89
C PRO A 1090 38.50 -12.81 -26.70
N VAL A 1091 38.95 -11.70 -26.11
CA VAL A 1091 40.33 -11.51 -25.66
C VAL A 1091 40.54 -12.15 -24.30
N LEU A 1092 41.29 -13.25 -24.21
CA LEU A 1092 41.57 -13.93 -22.94
C LEU A 1092 42.55 -13.13 -22.05
N PRO A 1093 42.45 -13.24 -20.71
CA PRO A 1093 43.38 -12.56 -19.80
C PRO A 1093 44.83 -13.04 -19.98
N ALA A 1094 45.70 -12.15 -20.48
CA ALA A 1094 47.09 -12.50 -20.83
C ALA A 1094 47.97 -13.00 -19.67
N ARG A 1095 47.59 -12.72 -18.41
CA ARG A 1095 48.28 -13.23 -17.21
C ARG A 1095 47.90 -14.67 -16.85
N TYR A 1096 46.78 -15.17 -17.38
CA TYR A 1096 46.23 -16.50 -17.08
C TYR A 1096 46.42 -17.46 -18.27
N PHE A 1097 46.39 -16.92 -19.49
CA PHE A 1097 46.49 -17.69 -20.72
C PHE A 1097 47.52 -17.04 -21.64
N THR A 1098 48.35 -17.85 -22.29
CA THR A 1098 49.23 -17.34 -23.35
C THR A 1098 48.42 -16.81 -24.52
N GLN A 1099 49.07 -16.16 -25.49
CA GLN A 1099 48.43 -15.94 -26.78
C GLN A 1099 48.05 -17.30 -27.40
N PRO A 1100 46.92 -17.39 -28.12
CA PRO A 1100 46.55 -18.62 -28.81
C PRO A 1100 47.65 -19.04 -29.79
N ASP A 1101 47.99 -20.32 -29.78
CA ASP A 1101 48.88 -20.93 -30.76
C ASP A 1101 48.23 -20.74 -32.15
N LYS A 1102 48.93 -20.02 -33.04
CA LYS A 1102 48.44 -19.70 -34.39
C LYS A 1102 48.46 -20.90 -35.33
#